data_AF-A0A0M8K8A2-F1
#
_entry.id   AF-A0A0M8K8A2-F1
#
_cell.length_a   1.000
_cell.length_b   1.000
_cell.length_c   1.000
_cell.angle_alpha   90.00
_cell.angle_beta   90.00
_cell.angle_gamma   90.00
#
_symmetry.space_group_name_H-M   'P 1'
#
loop_
_entity.id
_entity.type
_entity.pdbx_description
1 polymer ?
#
loop_
_entity_poly.entity_id
_entity_poly.type
_entity_poly.pdbx_seq_one_letter_code
_entity_poly.pdbx_strand_id
1 'polypeptide(L)'
;MGKPVILARGWQSNSPPNTMRQKILSKTGLLLDTRAERLFLLLARLARVGLLLLAIIFITVTGLAMARGTPPIEAIREATPHTWELATHILRGDFGETRAGSITLAPVPVADVARDALLKSVGLLAAALLTAGVVGIALGWLAVWRRQRGWSLMVMLGALIGVSSPSFFIAMLLQLLMIRWAQWQGTPLFPVAGFGWDRHIVLPALVLAARPIAQLSRVTYLALLDTLRQDYVQVARSKGLSERQVFWRHVWRNAAIPILTTWGVSLRYALASLPVVEFFFGWPGVGFTLLKSIARYDDTLTVVLLLALSLLILAVNGTLDLLYRWIDPRVREQARQQRKTTRGAGWGDGLRDLLADLRDLILNNTLFDRLRSRDATPHRISTILAARGHKPATDTYAAARRRAWIRGTLRNVPLLLGVVLVLGLGYVALFGASLAPHSPYTTRGLTFENGEMRVPPFPPDDEFPWGTDALGRDMMSLVVAGARQTLTLALLVVLIRMVVGVVLGLFAGWRAGSRSDALIVGLADLLAAMPSLLLAMLAILAVGIRQGMLAFIVGLSLVGWGEIMQQVRAHVIRLKPQPFVESAVAAGLRVPRLVLNHIVPNIVPMLISIAALEMGAVLMLLGELGFIGIFIGGGAFAELDIAAPLYHYSDVPEWGALLANVRLYARAYPWMALYPALAIFVAILAFNLLGEGVRRLIEEVGVSFSRVLNRYTLALAIVVVLTINWVQANTGAVAFYKRQAATFDASRAFTHADRLAAPEWQGRALGSEGLDAAAAYIAEQFARVGVQPAGEDLTFFQPRKRAYEQLTAIPTLTIEDGGAPPRYRRDYAEYPDRFRNLGEAHGRVRLLLMGELTAQGTFFRQRIPALENLDFSDDILLVVNQRDLEYARFIPRAGVLVVAEDETDLQRRATLSPRDPVVELFGTGRRVGQDAPVLWISEALANRLLAETGFTVDEYRRAETTLGLDEIVARDLQPTVHIRVEGEIREDVPVAHVVGYIPGTSDDLDNQMLLVMAKYDGPALAPDGEIVPGANDNASAVAVMLEAARVLQESGYQPYKTILFVAYSNEGLEGGQVPPIEPSQFLKAKYGFDGTFQPEAVFHIGPVGDGTGNALEISAGGSERLARLVERAADLMNAPSARAREDVDLSIVFEERDFRVGGQEAPTVALAWQGWDATARTPADTIERLDVERLRHAGRTLALTLMIAGRETTY
;
A
#
# COMPACT_ATOMS: atom_id res chain seq x y z
N MET A 1 12.99 27.73 79.72
CA MET A 1 13.72 28.30 78.56
C MET A 1 14.07 27.13 77.63
N GLY A 2 13.77 27.05 76.34
CA GLY A 2 13.00 27.87 75.42
C GLY A 2 13.03 27.21 74.02
N LYS A 3 11.84 27.03 73.42
CA LYS A 3 11.52 26.96 71.98
C LYS A 3 11.91 25.70 71.13
N PRO A 4 11.15 25.44 70.03
CA PRO A 4 10.52 24.13 69.81
C PRO A 4 10.88 23.42 68.48
N VAL A 5 10.44 22.15 68.39
CA VAL A 5 10.54 21.23 67.25
C VAL A 5 9.60 21.64 66.10
N ILE A 6 10.15 21.75 64.89
CA ILE A 6 9.43 21.95 63.63
C ILE A 6 9.12 20.57 63.03
N LEU A 7 7.84 20.15 63.04
CA LEU A 7 7.32 19.02 62.28
C LEU A 7 6.73 19.56 60.96
N ALA A 8 7.41 19.26 59.83
CA ALA A 8 6.95 19.60 58.49
C ALA A 8 6.18 18.43 57.85
N ARG A 9 4.87 18.69 57.74
CA ARG A 9 3.82 18.16 56.86
C ARG A 9 4.23 17.32 55.65
N GLY A 10 3.42 16.28 55.44
CA GLY A 10 3.01 15.82 54.11
C GLY A 10 2.78 14.31 54.11
N TRP A 11 1.51 13.90 54.21
CA TRP A 11 0.89 12.61 53.86
C TRP A 11 -0.30 12.33 54.79
N GLN A 12 -1.31 13.20 54.71
CA GLN A 12 -2.69 12.88 55.07
C GLN A 12 -3.60 13.60 54.08
N SER A 13 -4.13 12.84 53.13
CA SER A 13 -5.30 13.19 52.33
C SER A 13 -6.19 11.95 52.20
N ASN A 14 -6.58 11.41 53.35
CA ASN A 14 -7.89 10.81 53.51
C ASN A 14 -8.83 11.98 53.85
N SER A 15 -9.76 12.31 52.95
CA SER A 15 -10.83 13.25 53.26
C SER A 15 -11.66 12.71 54.44
N PRO A 16 -12.05 13.55 55.42
CA PRO A 16 -12.93 13.12 56.51
C PRO A 16 -14.37 12.87 56.00
N PRO A 17 -15.19 12.07 56.72
CA PRO A 17 -16.63 12.02 56.48
C PRO A 17 -17.22 13.39 56.85
N ASN A 18 -17.96 13.99 55.90
CA ASN A 18 -18.53 15.31 56.03
C ASN A 18 -19.79 15.28 56.93
N THR A 19 -19.61 15.13 58.25
CA THR A 19 -20.70 14.95 59.24
C THR A 19 -21.46 16.23 59.62
N MET A 20 -21.22 17.37 58.98
CA MET A 20 -22.03 18.58 59.21
C MET A 20 -22.81 19.07 57.97
N ARG A 21 -22.43 18.63 56.76
CA ARG A 21 -23.24 18.82 55.54
C ARG A 21 -24.29 17.73 55.32
N GLN A 22 -24.12 16.55 55.93
CA GLN A 22 -25.12 15.47 55.86
C GLN A 22 -26.40 15.74 56.66
N LYS A 23 -26.37 16.63 57.67
CA LYS A 23 -27.58 17.02 58.44
C LYS A 23 -28.42 18.12 57.81
N ILE A 24 -27.87 18.85 56.82
CA ILE A 24 -28.61 19.88 56.07
C ILE A 24 -29.07 19.35 54.71
N LEU A 25 -28.37 18.37 54.13
CA LEU A 25 -28.80 17.69 52.89
C LEU A 25 -29.76 16.50 53.14
N SER A 26 -30.04 16.13 54.38
CA SER A 26 -31.05 15.10 54.71
C SER A 26 -32.45 15.67 54.95
N LYS A 27 -32.65 16.99 54.84
CA LYS A 27 -33.94 17.67 55.06
C LYS A 27 -34.55 18.36 53.84
N THR A 28 -33.84 18.41 52.72
CA THR A 28 -34.40 18.82 51.43
C THR A 28 -34.37 17.62 50.49
N GLY A 29 -35.42 16.80 50.60
CA GLY A 29 -35.76 15.82 49.59
C GLY A 29 -36.12 16.51 48.27
N LEU A 30 -35.13 17.00 47.54
CA LEU A 30 -35.24 17.16 46.10
C LEU A 30 -34.81 15.83 45.48
N LEU A 31 -35.81 14.95 45.38
CA LEU A 31 -35.91 13.99 44.29
C LEU A 31 -35.77 14.78 42.98
N LEU A 32 -34.54 15.06 42.55
CA LEU A 32 -34.28 15.39 41.16
C LEU A 32 -34.74 14.17 40.37
N ASP A 33 -35.83 14.40 39.66
CA ASP A 33 -36.62 13.44 38.92
C ASP A 33 -35.72 12.40 38.23
N THR A 34 -35.92 11.12 38.53
CA THR A 34 -35.13 10.03 37.92
C THR A 34 -35.23 10.04 36.38
N ARG A 35 -36.18 10.78 35.82
CA ARG A 35 -36.31 11.07 34.38
C ARG A 35 -35.26 12.07 33.88
N ALA A 36 -35.00 13.16 34.61
CA ALA A 36 -34.04 14.20 34.22
C ALA A 36 -32.59 13.66 34.21
N GLU A 37 -32.22 12.86 35.22
CA GLU A 37 -30.90 12.22 35.24
C GLU A 37 -30.74 11.17 34.12
N ARG A 38 -31.80 10.41 33.82
CA ARG A 38 -31.81 9.48 32.67
C ARG A 38 -31.71 10.23 31.33
N LEU A 39 -32.42 11.35 31.19
CA LEU A 39 -32.39 12.19 29.99
C LEU A 39 -30.99 12.78 29.77
N PHE A 40 -30.37 13.35 30.81
CA PHE A 40 -29.00 13.86 30.74
C PHE A 40 -28.00 12.76 30.33
N LEU A 41 -28.15 11.56 30.89
CA LEU A 41 -27.28 10.42 30.56
C LEU A 41 -27.46 9.92 29.12
N LEU A 42 -28.69 9.98 28.59
CA LEU A 42 -28.99 9.67 27.20
C LEU A 42 -28.35 10.72 26.28
N LEU A 43 -28.55 12.01 26.57
CA LEU A 43 -27.96 13.11 25.81
C LEU A 43 -26.43 13.04 25.80
N ALA A 44 -25.79 12.79 26.94
CA ALA A 44 -24.33 12.63 27.03
C ALA A 44 -23.80 11.37 26.32
N ARG A 45 -24.63 10.35 26.11
CA ARG A 45 -24.28 9.17 25.29
C ARG A 45 -24.39 9.51 23.80
N LEU A 46 -25.49 10.15 23.40
CA LEU A 46 -25.71 10.60 22.02
C LEU A 46 -24.64 11.61 21.58
N ALA A 47 -24.27 12.56 22.42
CA ALA A 47 -23.21 13.52 22.14
C ALA A 47 -21.84 12.85 21.91
N ARG A 48 -21.50 11.83 22.71
CA ARG A 48 -20.27 11.05 22.52
C ARG A 48 -20.30 10.25 21.22
N VAL A 49 -21.43 9.63 20.88
CA VAL A 49 -21.59 8.94 19.60
C VAL A 49 -21.45 9.93 18.44
N GLY A 50 -22.09 11.11 18.52
CA GLY A 50 -21.95 12.15 17.50
C GLY A 50 -20.51 12.62 17.31
N LEU A 51 -19.75 12.80 18.40
CA LEU A 51 -18.33 13.17 18.34
C LEU A 51 -17.47 12.06 17.72
N LEU A 52 -17.76 10.80 18.02
CA LEU A 52 -17.09 9.66 17.38
C LEU A 52 -17.37 9.61 15.87
N LEU A 53 -18.62 9.80 15.45
CA LEU A 53 -18.98 9.83 14.03
C LEU A 53 -18.30 10.99 13.30
N LEU A 54 -18.26 12.19 13.88
CA LEU A 54 -17.52 13.32 13.31
C LEU A 54 -16.02 13.02 13.17
N ALA A 55 -15.41 12.40 14.18
CA ALA A 55 -14.00 12.02 14.12
C ALA A 55 -13.75 10.95 13.03
N ILE A 56 -14.68 10.02 12.82
CA ILE A 56 -14.60 9.02 11.74
C ILE A 56 -14.67 9.69 10.37
N ILE A 57 -15.58 10.65 10.15
CA ILE A 57 -15.64 11.44 8.91
C ILE A 57 -14.30 12.13 8.69
N PHE A 58 -13.81 12.84 9.71
CA PHE A 58 -12.56 13.58 9.63
C PHE A 58 -11.36 12.69 9.27
N ILE A 59 -11.21 11.54 9.94
CA ILE A 59 -10.13 10.59 9.65
C ILE A 59 -10.26 10.02 8.23
N THR A 60 -11.48 9.71 7.79
CA THR A 60 -11.73 9.13 6.46
C THR A 60 -11.42 10.14 5.36
N VAL A 61 -11.94 11.38 5.47
CA VAL A 61 -11.68 12.45 4.50
C VAL A 61 -10.18 12.80 4.45
N THR A 62 -9.53 12.91 5.61
CA THR A 62 -8.08 13.16 5.66
C THR A 62 -7.30 12.01 5.00
N GLY A 63 -7.67 10.76 5.30
CA GLY A 63 -7.02 9.59 4.73
C GLY A 63 -7.18 9.50 3.21
N LEU A 64 -8.38 9.80 2.69
CA LEU A 64 -8.65 9.83 1.25
C LEU A 64 -7.92 10.97 0.54
N ALA A 65 -7.87 12.17 1.14
CA ALA A 65 -7.10 13.29 0.59
C ALA A 65 -5.61 12.95 0.51
N MET A 66 -5.03 12.39 1.58
CA MET A 66 -3.64 11.94 1.57
C MET A 66 -3.41 10.80 0.57
N ALA A 67 -4.38 9.90 0.41
CA ALA A 67 -4.30 8.84 -0.60
C ALA A 67 -4.28 9.38 -2.04
N ARG A 68 -4.78 10.60 -2.29
CA ARG A 68 -4.68 11.30 -3.58
C ARG A 68 -3.38 12.11 -3.75
N GLY A 69 -2.45 12.00 -2.81
CA GLY A 69 -1.16 12.70 -2.87
C GLY A 69 -1.13 14.06 -2.15
N THR A 70 -2.23 14.50 -1.52
CA THR A 70 -2.24 15.74 -0.74
C THR A 70 -1.32 15.61 0.49
N PRO A 71 -0.37 16.53 0.71
CA PRO A 71 0.50 16.53 1.90
C PRO A 71 -0.30 16.52 3.21
N PRO A 72 0.18 15.88 4.30
CA PRO A 72 -0.60 15.68 5.53
C PRO A 72 -1.19 16.95 6.15
N ILE A 73 -0.46 18.07 6.11
CA ILE A 73 -0.89 19.34 6.70
C ILE A 73 -2.02 19.97 5.87
N GLU A 74 -1.91 19.90 4.55
CA GLU A 74 -2.92 20.40 3.60
C GLU A 74 -4.18 19.53 3.65
N ALA A 75 -4.02 18.21 3.69
CA ALA A 75 -5.12 17.26 3.83
C ALA A 75 -5.93 17.51 5.12
N ILE A 76 -5.27 17.78 6.25
CA ILE A 76 -5.95 18.15 7.51
C ILE A 76 -6.70 19.48 7.37
N ARG A 77 -6.11 20.45 6.66
CA ARG A 77 -6.70 21.77 6.44
C ARG A 77 -7.95 21.70 5.56
N GLU A 78 -7.92 20.90 4.50
CA GLU A 78 -9.05 20.65 3.59
C GLU A 78 -10.13 19.77 4.23
N ALA A 79 -9.73 18.75 5.00
CA ALA A 79 -10.67 17.83 5.64
C ALA A 79 -11.55 18.52 6.68
N THR A 80 -11.09 19.61 7.31
CA THR A 80 -11.84 20.32 8.36
C THR A 80 -13.17 20.91 7.84
N PRO A 81 -13.19 21.78 6.81
CA PRO A 81 -14.44 22.28 6.24
C PRO A 81 -15.27 21.17 5.58
N HIS A 82 -14.65 20.24 4.84
CA HIS A 82 -15.37 19.13 4.19
C HIS A 82 -16.10 18.22 5.19
N THR A 83 -15.46 17.93 6.33
CA THR A 83 -16.08 17.15 7.40
C THR A 83 -17.34 17.83 7.92
N TRP A 84 -17.29 19.15 8.10
CA TRP A 84 -18.43 19.91 8.59
C TRP A 84 -19.56 19.94 7.55
N GLU A 85 -19.24 20.18 6.28
CA GLU A 85 -20.19 20.18 5.17
C GLU A 85 -20.92 18.83 5.05
N LEU A 86 -20.17 17.73 4.91
CA LEU A 86 -20.71 16.36 4.86
C LEU A 86 -21.57 16.05 6.09
N ALA A 87 -21.12 16.42 7.29
CA ALA A 87 -21.92 16.21 8.51
C ALA A 87 -23.24 16.99 8.47
N THR A 88 -23.24 18.23 7.98
CA THR A 88 -24.47 19.03 7.86
C THR A 88 -25.42 18.50 6.79
N HIS A 89 -24.92 18.01 5.66
CA HIS A 89 -25.73 17.39 4.60
C HIS A 89 -26.37 16.11 5.11
N ILE A 90 -25.59 15.22 5.75
CA ILE A 90 -26.09 13.97 6.34
C ILE A 90 -27.17 14.26 7.40
N LEU A 91 -27.01 15.30 8.23
CA LEU A 91 -28.02 15.68 9.22
C LEU A 91 -29.31 16.21 8.61
N ARG A 92 -29.26 16.78 7.40
CA ARG A 92 -30.42 17.23 6.63
C ARG A 92 -31.09 16.08 5.84
N GLY A 93 -30.48 14.90 5.83
CA GLY A 93 -30.94 13.75 5.06
C GLY A 93 -30.49 13.79 3.59
N ASP A 94 -29.59 14.69 3.24
CA ASP A 94 -28.95 14.76 1.92
C ASP A 94 -27.63 13.99 1.98
N PHE A 95 -27.55 12.89 1.24
CA PHE A 95 -26.37 12.03 1.17
C PHE A 95 -25.60 12.21 -0.14
N GLY A 96 -26.05 13.10 -1.03
CA GLY A 96 -25.50 13.26 -2.37
C GLY A 96 -25.82 12.10 -3.32
N GLU A 97 -25.21 12.17 -4.50
CA GLU A 97 -25.32 11.17 -5.56
C GLU A 97 -23.98 10.47 -5.79
N THR A 98 -24.03 9.23 -6.25
CA THR A 98 -22.86 8.40 -6.55
C THR A 98 -22.97 7.82 -7.95
N ARG A 99 -21.85 7.84 -8.69
CA ARG A 99 -21.70 7.09 -9.95
C ARG A 99 -21.09 5.70 -9.71
N ALA A 100 -20.36 5.53 -8.60
CA ALA A 100 -19.72 4.26 -8.22
C ALA A 100 -20.75 3.16 -7.91
N GLY A 101 -21.90 3.53 -7.34
CA GLY A 101 -23.00 2.61 -7.01
C GLY A 101 -23.77 2.09 -8.24
N SER A 102 -23.64 2.72 -9.40
CA SER A 102 -24.40 2.38 -10.60
C SER A 102 -23.67 1.41 -11.52
N ILE A 103 -24.45 0.52 -12.16
CA ILE A 103 -23.97 -0.34 -13.25
C ILE A 103 -23.90 0.47 -14.56
N THR A 104 -24.75 1.48 -14.73
CA THR A 104 -24.85 2.31 -15.94
C THR A 104 -24.06 3.61 -15.85
N LEU A 105 -23.26 3.79 -14.79
CA LEU A 105 -22.55 5.04 -14.44
C LEU A 105 -23.45 6.28 -14.22
N ALA A 106 -24.77 6.12 -14.39
CA ALA A 106 -25.73 7.16 -14.05
C ALA A 106 -25.65 7.51 -12.55
N PRO A 107 -25.79 8.79 -12.18
CA PRO A 107 -25.85 9.18 -10.77
C PRO A 107 -27.07 8.53 -10.10
N VAL A 108 -26.83 7.91 -8.94
CA VAL A 108 -27.86 7.29 -8.09
C VAL A 108 -27.74 7.88 -6.68
N PRO A 109 -28.85 8.11 -5.96
CA PRO A 109 -28.78 8.59 -4.59
C PRO A 109 -27.94 7.67 -3.69
N VAL A 110 -26.97 8.24 -2.98
CA VAL A 110 -26.09 7.49 -2.06
C VAL A 110 -26.90 6.78 -0.98
N ALA A 111 -28.00 7.38 -0.53
CA ALA A 111 -28.89 6.81 0.48
C ALA A 111 -29.49 5.45 0.07
N ASP A 112 -29.88 5.31 -1.21
CA ASP A 112 -30.49 4.09 -1.72
C ASP A 112 -29.44 2.97 -1.84
N VAL A 113 -28.26 3.31 -2.38
CA VAL A 113 -27.12 2.40 -2.48
C VAL A 113 -26.68 1.92 -1.10
N ALA A 114 -26.52 2.84 -0.14
CA ALA A 114 -26.09 2.53 1.22
C ALA A 114 -27.12 1.67 1.97
N ARG A 115 -28.42 1.98 1.82
CA ARG A 115 -29.50 1.21 2.46
C ARG A 115 -29.56 -0.22 1.95
N ASP A 116 -29.54 -0.41 0.64
CA ASP A 116 -29.59 -1.74 0.03
C ASP A 116 -28.38 -2.59 0.42
N ALA A 117 -27.17 -2.00 0.33
CA ALA A 117 -25.93 -2.64 0.76
C ALA A 117 -25.98 -3.04 2.25
N LEU A 118 -26.46 -2.15 3.12
CA LEU A 118 -26.58 -2.40 4.57
C LEU A 118 -27.52 -3.57 4.88
N LEU A 119 -28.69 -3.65 4.24
CA LEU A 119 -29.64 -4.74 4.45
C LEU A 119 -29.04 -6.09 4.07
N LYS A 120 -28.35 -6.15 2.93
CA LYS A 120 -27.69 -7.37 2.44
C LYS A 120 -26.56 -7.81 3.37
N SER A 121 -25.74 -6.88 3.86
CA SER A 121 -24.68 -7.14 4.83
C SER A 121 -25.21 -7.64 6.17
N VAL A 122 -26.23 -6.97 6.72
CA VAL A 122 -26.82 -7.34 8.01
C VAL A 122 -27.47 -8.71 7.95
N GLY A 123 -28.16 -9.05 6.86
CA GLY A 123 -28.75 -10.38 6.70
C GLY A 123 -27.70 -11.49 6.60
N LEU A 124 -26.61 -11.28 5.86
CA LEU A 124 -25.49 -12.22 5.81
C LEU A 124 -24.84 -12.41 7.19
N LEU A 125 -24.60 -11.31 7.90
CA LEU A 125 -24.02 -11.31 9.24
C LEU A 125 -24.91 -12.05 10.25
N ALA A 126 -26.23 -11.84 10.18
CA ALA A 126 -27.20 -12.53 11.03
C ALA A 126 -27.20 -14.04 10.76
N ALA A 127 -27.19 -14.46 9.49
CA ALA A 127 -27.12 -15.87 9.11
C ALA A 127 -25.83 -16.54 9.64
N ALA A 128 -24.68 -15.86 9.51
CA ALA A 128 -23.41 -16.35 10.02
C ALA A 128 -23.40 -16.49 11.55
N LEU A 129 -23.88 -15.48 12.29
CA LEU A 129 -23.93 -15.52 13.75
C LEU A 129 -24.90 -16.57 14.31
N LEU A 130 -26.05 -16.74 13.67
CA LEU A 130 -27.01 -17.79 14.04
C LEU A 130 -26.37 -19.17 13.85
N THR A 131 -25.76 -19.39 12.70
CA THR A 131 -25.01 -20.62 12.41
C THR A 131 -23.92 -20.85 13.44
N ALA A 132 -23.17 -19.80 13.78
CA ALA A 132 -22.11 -19.87 14.77
C ALA A 132 -22.59 -20.18 16.18
N GLY A 133 -23.69 -19.56 16.61
CA GLY A 133 -24.32 -19.86 17.90
C GLY A 133 -24.78 -21.30 17.99
N VAL A 134 -25.53 -21.76 16.99
CA VAL A 134 -26.08 -23.13 16.97
C VAL A 134 -24.96 -24.16 16.95
N VAL A 135 -24.05 -24.07 15.98
CA VAL A 135 -22.98 -25.07 15.80
C VAL A 135 -21.94 -24.97 16.91
N GLY A 136 -21.49 -23.76 17.25
CA GLY A 136 -20.47 -23.53 18.27
C GLY A 136 -20.91 -24.03 19.65
N ILE A 137 -22.10 -23.63 20.11
CA ILE A 137 -22.62 -24.07 21.41
C ILE A 137 -22.85 -25.59 21.42
N ALA A 138 -23.36 -26.18 20.34
CA ALA A 138 -23.57 -27.61 20.23
C ALA A 138 -22.24 -28.39 20.34
N LEU A 139 -21.20 -27.97 19.62
CA LEU A 139 -19.87 -28.60 19.68
C LEU A 139 -19.25 -28.48 21.07
N GLY A 140 -19.33 -27.31 21.70
CA GLY A 140 -18.81 -27.10 23.05
C GLY A 140 -19.54 -27.93 24.10
N TRP A 141 -20.86 -28.05 23.99
CA TRP A 141 -21.68 -28.89 24.86
C TRP A 141 -21.38 -30.38 24.68
N LEU A 142 -21.27 -30.85 23.43
CA LEU A 142 -20.95 -32.24 23.11
C LEU A 142 -19.59 -32.67 23.71
N ALA A 143 -18.60 -31.78 23.69
CA ALA A 143 -17.28 -32.03 24.26
C ALA A 143 -17.30 -32.21 25.79
N VAL A 144 -18.18 -31.50 26.50
CA VAL A 144 -18.36 -31.68 27.96
C VAL A 144 -19.11 -32.96 28.27
N TRP A 145 -20.16 -33.28 27.51
CA TRP A 145 -21.03 -34.42 27.79
C TRP A 145 -20.31 -35.76 27.65
N ARG A 146 -19.44 -35.92 26.63
CA ARG A 146 -18.75 -37.20 26.39
C ARG A 146 -17.64 -37.55 27.40
N ARG A 147 -17.25 -36.63 28.31
CA ARG A 147 -16.26 -36.83 29.40
C ARG A 147 -14.90 -37.47 29.02
N GLN A 148 -14.59 -37.60 27.73
CA GLN A 148 -13.41 -38.27 27.18
C GLN A 148 -12.29 -37.26 26.86
N ARG A 149 -11.04 -37.60 27.21
CA ARG A 149 -9.85 -36.74 27.03
C ARG A 149 -9.53 -36.40 25.56
N GLY A 150 -9.96 -37.23 24.61
CA GLY A 150 -9.75 -37.01 23.17
C GLY A 150 -10.64 -35.91 22.59
N TRP A 151 -11.92 -35.88 22.96
CA TRP A 151 -12.88 -34.89 22.44
C TRP A 151 -12.53 -33.45 22.86
N SER A 152 -12.01 -33.27 24.07
CA SER A 152 -11.54 -31.94 24.51
C SER A 152 -10.34 -31.46 23.71
N LEU A 153 -9.42 -32.35 23.35
CA LEU A 153 -8.26 -32.01 22.52
C LEU A 153 -8.68 -31.70 21.08
N MET A 154 -9.61 -32.46 20.51
CA MET A 154 -10.15 -32.20 19.15
C MET A 154 -10.88 -30.87 19.06
N VAL A 155 -11.79 -30.54 20.00
CA VAL A 155 -12.50 -29.26 19.99
C VAL A 155 -11.54 -28.08 20.13
N MET A 156 -10.51 -28.23 20.94
CA MET A 156 -9.53 -27.19 21.17
C MET A 156 -8.58 -26.99 19.98
N LEU A 157 -8.08 -28.06 19.36
CA LEU A 157 -7.27 -27.97 18.14
C LEU A 157 -8.10 -27.50 16.95
N GLY A 158 -9.33 -27.98 16.80
CA GLY A 158 -10.26 -27.51 15.78
C GLY A 158 -10.60 -26.03 15.95
N ALA A 159 -10.79 -25.57 17.19
CA ALA A 159 -10.98 -24.15 17.47
C ALA A 159 -9.72 -23.31 17.14
N LEU A 160 -8.51 -23.82 17.40
CA LEU A 160 -7.26 -23.16 17.02
C LEU A 160 -7.12 -23.06 15.50
N ILE A 161 -7.44 -24.14 14.77
CA ILE A 161 -7.45 -24.13 13.30
C ILE A 161 -8.45 -23.09 12.79
N GLY A 162 -9.70 -23.13 13.24
CA GLY A 162 -10.73 -22.20 12.78
C GLY A 162 -10.48 -20.73 13.14
N VAL A 163 -9.77 -20.45 14.25
CA VAL A 163 -9.33 -19.09 14.59
C VAL A 163 -8.11 -18.66 13.77
N SER A 164 -7.30 -19.61 13.30
CA SER A 164 -6.08 -19.34 12.53
C SER A 164 -6.30 -19.30 11.02
N SER A 165 -7.44 -19.80 10.54
CA SER A 165 -7.83 -19.78 9.13
C SER A 165 -8.32 -18.41 8.68
N PRO A 166 -7.63 -17.74 7.74
CA PRO A 166 -8.13 -16.52 7.13
C PRO A 166 -9.46 -16.76 6.41
N SER A 167 -10.32 -15.75 6.39
CA SER A 167 -11.66 -15.83 5.77
C SER A 167 -11.56 -16.12 4.26
N PHE A 168 -10.69 -15.42 3.53
CA PHE A 168 -10.45 -15.65 2.10
C PHE A 168 -9.94 -17.07 1.81
N PHE A 169 -9.11 -17.64 2.71
CA PHE A 169 -8.57 -18.99 2.53
C PHE A 169 -9.67 -20.05 2.65
N ILE A 170 -10.54 -19.93 3.66
CA ILE A 170 -11.70 -20.82 3.79
C ILE A 170 -12.63 -20.65 2.59
N ALA A 171 -12.88 -19.41 2.16
CA ALA A 171 -13.73 -19.12 1.02
C ALA A 171 -13.22 -19.80 -0.26
N MET A 172 -11.90 -19.71 -0.50
CA MET A 172 -11.24 -20.39 -1.62
C MET A 172 -11.38 -21.90 -1.53
N LEU A 173 -11.08 -22.52 -0.37
CA LEU A 173 -11.21 -23.98 -0.22
C LEU A 173 -12.65 -24.45 -0.46
N LEU A 174 -13.65 -23.69 0.00
CA LEU A 174 -15.06 -24.00 -0.25
C LEU A 174 -15.43 -23.84 -1.72
N GLN A 175 -14.95 -22.79 -2.41
CA GLN A 175 -15.19 -22.64 -3.84
C GLN A 175 -14.53 -23.79 -4.64
N LEU A 176 -13.27 -24.13 -4.33
CA LEU A 176 -12.58 -25.25 -4.97
C LEU A 176 -13.29 -26.58 -4.72
N LEU A 177 -13.76 -26.81 -3.49
CA LEU A 177 -14.57 -27.98 -3.16
C LEU A 177 -15.86 -28.03 -3.98
N MET A 178 -16.56 -26.90 -4.15
CA MET A 178 -17.78 -26.84 -4.96
C MET A 178 -17.51 -27.03 -6.45
N ILE A 179 -16.39 -26.50 -6.96
CA ILE A 179 -15.96 -26.71 -8.35
C ILE A 179 -15.63 -28.19 -8.59
N ARG A 180 -14.86 -28.82 -7.70
CA ARG A 180 -14.55 -30.26 -7.77
C ARG A 180 -15.79 -31.13 -7.64
N TRP A 181 -16.72 -30.74 -6.75
CA TRP A 181 -18.01 -31.40 -6.63
C TRP A 181 -18.83 -31.30 -7.93
N ALA A 182 -18.88 -30.12 -8.54
CA ALA A 182 -19.57 -29.90 -9.80
C ALA A 182 -18.96 -30.73 -10.94
N GLN A 183 -17.63 -30.83 -11.00
CA GLN A 183 -16.94 -31.71 -11.96
C GLN A 183 -17.29 -33.19 -11.75
N TRP A 184 -17.54 -33.61 -10.50
CA TRP A 184 -17.88 -35.00 -10.16
C TRP A 184 -19.37 -35.33 -10.38
N GLN A 185 -20.30 -34.44 -9.99
CA GLN A 185 -21.75 -34.68 -10.05
C GLN A 185 -22.47 -33.96 -11.22
N GLY A 186 -21.76 -33.18 -12.03
CA GLY A 186 -22.32 -32.37 -13.12
C GLY A 186 -23.00 -31.07 -12.67
N THR A 187 -23.29 -30.88 -11.38
CA THR A 187 -23.84 -29.63 -10.83
C THR A 187 -23.25 -29.30 -9.45
N PRO A 188 -22.98 -28.02 -9.15
CA PRO A 188 -22.51 -27.62 -7.82
C PRO A 188 -23.63 -27.77 -6.77
N LEU A 189 -23.30 -28.27 -5.57
CA LEU A 189 -24.27 -28.38 -4.46
C LEU A 189 -24.78 -27.01 -4.01
N PHE A 190 -23.88 -26.02 -3.97
CA PHE A 190 -24.18 -24.62 -3.68
C PHE A 190 -23.54 -23.70 -4.72
N PRO A 191 -24.18 -22.56 -5.06
CA PRO A 191 -23.59 -21.55 -5.94
C PRO A 191 -22.25 -21.05 -5.43
N VAL A 192 -21.27 -20.90 -6.34
CA VAL A 192 -19.88 -20.55 -6.00
C VAL A 192 -19.72 -19.05 -5.71
N ALA A 193 -20.59 -18.20 -6.27
CA ALA A 193 -20.61 -16.74 -6.12
C ALA A 193 -21.98 -16.17 -6.52
N GLY A 194 -22.20 -14.88 -6.28
CA GLY A 194 -23.41 -14.13 -6.62
C GLY A 194 -24.26 -13.78 -5.40
N PHE A 195 -25.41 -13.16 -5.68
CA PHE A 195 -26.37 -12.74 -4.66
C PHE A 195 -27.67 -13.55 -4.72
N GLY A 196 -28.16 -13.96 -3.55
CA GLY A 196 -29.46 -14.58 -3.38
C GLY A 196 -29.75 -14.91 -1.91
N TRP A 197 -30.99 -14.71 -1.48
CA TRP A 197 -31.46 -15.10 -0.14
C TRP A 197 -31.77 -16.60 0.00
N ASP A 198 -31.25 -17.41 -0.92
CA ASP A 198 -31.52 -18.83 -1.11
C ASP A 198 -30.24 -19.66 -0.82
N ARG A 199 -29.82 -20.55 -1.73
CA ARG A 199 -28.57 -21.31 -1.59
C ARG A 199 -27.32 -20.43 -1.66
N HIS A 200 -27.38 -19.23 -2.23
CA HIS A 200 -26.23 -18.33 -2.38
C HIS A 200 -25.68 -17.81 -1.04
N ILE A 201 -26.52 -17.73 0.02
CA ILE A 201 -26.08 -17.25 1.34
C ILE A 201 -25.23 -18.27 2.11
N VAL A 202 -25.29 -19.55 1.75
CA VAL A 202 -24.73 -20.64 2.56
C VAL A 202 -23.21 -20.58 2.64
N LEU A 203 -22.50 -20.50 1.51
CA LEU A 203 -21.03 -20.45 1.51
C LEU A 203 -20.48 -19.18 2.19
N PRO A 204 -20.95 -17.97 1.84
CA PRO A 204 -20.52 -16.75 2.52
C PRO A 204 -20.78 -16.80 4.04
N ALA A 205 -21.95 -17.29 4.47
CA ALA A 205 -22.29 -17.39 5.89
C ALA A 205 -21.41 -18.42 6.63
N LEU A 206 -21.06 -19.54 6.00
CA LEU A 206 -20.16 -20.55 6.58
C LEU A 206 -18.74 -20.00 6.78
N VAL A 207 -18.21 -19.29 5.79
CA VAL A 207 -16.89 -18.63 5.89
C VAL A 207 -16.91 -17.64 7.05
N LEU A 208 -17.91 -16.77 7.09
CA LEU A 208 -18.05 -15.75 8.12
C LEU A 208 -18.30 -16.35 9.51
N ALA A 209 -18.95 -17.52 9.59
CA ALA A 209 -19.23 -18.24 10.84
C ALA A 209 -18.03 -19.06 11.37
N ALA A 210 -17.04 -19.40 10.55
CA ALA A 210 -15.99 -20.36 10.92
C ALA A 210 -15.24 -19.98 12.21
N ARG A 211 -14.74 -18.73 12.28
CA ARG A 211 -14.04 -18.21 13.47
C ARG A 211 -14.97 -18.06 14.68
N PRO A 212 -16.17 -17.47 14.56
CA PRO A 212 -17.19 -17.51 15.61
C PRO A 212 -17.52 -18.92 16.15
N ILE A 213 -17.67 -19.93 15.29
CA ILE A 213 -17.92 -21.33 15.70
C ILE A 213 -16.79 -21.85 16.58
N ALA A 214 -15.54 -21.61 16.15
CA ALA A 214 -14.35 -22.00 16.90
C ALA A 214 -14.26 -21.32 18.27
N GLN A 215 -14.54 -20.01 18.35
CA GLN A 215 -14.52 -19.27 19.61
C GLN A 215 -15.63 -19.73 20.55
N LEU A 216 -16.86 -19.86 20.04
CA LEU A 216 -18.01 -20.25 20.85
C LEU A 216 -17.90 -21.68 21.35
N SER A 217 -17.50 -22.63 20.50
CA SER A 217 -17.31 -24.02 20.93
C SER A 217 -16.29 -24.13 22.07
N ARG A 218 -15.16 -23.43 21.95
CA ARG A 218 -14.14 -23.38 22.99
C ARG A 218 -14.65 -22.73 24.28
N VAL A 219 -15.29 -21.57 24.21
CA VAL A 219 -15.74 -20.86 25.42
C VAL A 219 -16.91 -21.59 26.06
N THR A 220 -17.86 -22.12 25.29
CA THR A 220 -18.94 -22.96 25.81
C THR A 220 -18.38 -24.18 26.54
N TYR A 221 -17.38 -24.86 25.97
CA TYR A 221 -16.71 -25.99 26.63
C TYR A 221 -16.09 -25.57 27.98
N LEU A 222 -15.26 -24.52 27.98
CA LEU A 222 -14.57 -24.06 29.20
C LEU A 222 -15.56 -23.57 30.26
N ALA A 223 -16.53 -22.76 29.89
CA ALA A 223 -17.53 -22.21 30.80
C ALA A 223 -18.38 -23.31 31.44
N LEU A 224 -18.83 -24.30 30.66
CA LEU A 224 -19.59 -25.44 31.19
C LEU A 224 -18.72 -26.31 32.09
N LEU A 225 -17.47 -26.60 31.71
CA LEU A 225 -16.54 -27.41 32.50
C LEU A 225 -16.23 -26.76 33.84
N ASP A 226 -15.89 -25.48 33.86
CA ASP A 226 -15.56 -24.74 35.08
C ASP A 226 -16.78 -24.63 35.99
N THR A 227 -17.95 -24.36 35.42
CA THR A 227 -19.21 -24.26 36.16
C THR A 227 -19.59 -25.59 36.81
N LEU A 228 -19.43 -26.71 36.09
CA LEU A 228 -19.69 -28.05 36.62
C LEU A 228 -18.78 -28.45 37.80
N ARG A 229 -17.62 -27.80 37.94
CA ARG A 229 -16.65 -28.03 39.03
C ARG A 229 -16.89 -27.16 40.25
N GLN A 230 -17.79 -26.19 40.19
CA GLN A 230 -18.06 -25.28 41.31
C GLN A 230 -18.76 -25.97 42.47
N ASP A 231 -18.41 -25.58 43.69
CA ASP A 231 -18.93 -26.18 44.94
C ASP A 231 -20.45 -26.10 45.04
N TYR A 232 -21.07 -25.01 44.56
CA TYR A 232 -22.53 -24.88 44.59
C TYR A 232 -23.25 -25.91 43.70
N VAL A 233 -22.60 -26.44 42.66
CA VAL A 233 -23.16 -27.51 41.82
C VAL A 233 -23.09 -28.85 42.55
N GLN A 234 -22.01 -29.09 43.31
CA GLN A 234 -21.89 -30.28 44.16
C GLN A 234 -22.96 -30.28 45.26
N VAL A 235 -23.22 -29.13 45.87
CA VAL A 235 -24.30 -28.96 46.87
C VAL A 235 -25.68 -29.14 46.24
N ALA A 236 -25.89 -28.69 45.00
CA ALA A 236 -27.16 -28.91 44.30
C ALA A 236 -27.42 -30.40 44.04
N ARG A 237 -26.37 -31.17 43.70
CA ARG A 237 -26.43 -32.63 43.54
C ARG A 237 -26.67 -33.34 44.87
N SER A 238 -26.00 -32.93 45.96
CA SER A 238 -26.18 -33.53 47.28
C SER A 238 -27.57 -33.31 47.86
N LYS A 239 -28.31 -32.30 47.39
CA LYS A 239 -29.73 -32.06 47.72
C LYS A 239 -30.71 -32.97 46.98
N GLY A 240 -30.23 -33.87 46.11
CA GLY A 240 -31.08 -34.79 45.34
C GLY A 240 -31.79 -34.17 44.13
N LEU A 241 -31.37 -32.98 43.67
CA LEU A 241 -31.93 -32.39 42.45
C LEU A 241 -31.58 -33.23 41.22
N SER A 242 -32.53 -33.38 40.30
CA SER A 242 -32.29 -34.10 39.03
C SER A 242 -31.20 -33.41 38.19
N GLU A 243 -30.38 -34.16 37.46
CA GLU A 243 -29.32 -33.59 36.59
C GLU A 243 -29.87 -32.56 35.59
N ARG A 244 -31.12 -32.71 35.13
CA ARG A 244 -31.79 -31.73 34.27
C ARG A 244 -32.05 -30.40 34.99
N GLN A 245 -32.47 -30.43 36.25
CA GLN A 245 -32.66 -29.24 37.08
C GLN A 245 -31.31 -28.60 37.44
N VAL A 246 -30.31 -29.41 37.79
CA VAL A 246 -28.95 -28.95 38.06
C VAL A 246 -28.40 -28.23 36.83
N PHE A 247 -28.53 -28.83 35.65
CA PHE A 247 -28.04 -28.23 34.41
C PHE A 247 -28.74 -26.91 34.08
N TRP A 248 -30.06 -26.89 33.87
CA TRP A 248 -30.74 -25.70 33.37
C TRP A 248 -30.81 -24.56 34.39
N ARG A 249 -30.89 -24.86 35.69
CA ARG A 249 -31.06 -23.85 36.74
C ARG A 249 -29.74 -23.35 37.31
N HIS A 250 -28.72 -24.21 37.41
CA HIS A 250 -27.46 -23.90 38.09
C HIS A 250 -26.25 -23.87 37.16
N VAL A 251 -26.20 -24.67 36.09
CA VAL A 251 -25.04 -24.70 35.18
C VAL A 251 -25.23 -23.73 34.01
N TRP A 252 -26.27 -23.91 33.20
CA TRP A 252 -26.52 -23.13 31.98
C TRP A 252 -26.63 -21.63 32.25
N ARG A 253 -27.39 -21.22 33.27
CA ARG A 253 -27.58 -19.79 33.59
C ARG A 253 -26.27 -19.06 33.93
N ASN A 254 -25.33 -19.77 34.55
CA ASN A 254 -24.01 -19.21 34.89
C ASN A 254 -23.04 -19.29 33.71
N ALA A 255 -23.07 -20.37 32.93
CA ALA A 255 -22.27 -20.52 31.72
C ALA A 255 -22.75 -19.62 30.56
N ALA A 256 -24.02 -19.23 30.54
CA ALA A 256 -24.60 -18.37 29.50
C ALA A 256 -23.98 -16.97 29.47
N ILE A 257 -23.46 -16.47 30.60
CA ILE A 257 -22.81 -15.15 30.68
C ILE A 257 -21.57 -15.10 29.78
N PRO A 258 -20.52 -15.92 30.00
CA PRO A 258 -19.33 -15.91 29.14
C PRO A 258 -19.64 -16.35 27.69
N ILE A 259 -20.63 -17.22 27.47
CA ILE A 259 -21.07 -17.60 26.12
C ILE A 259 -21.65 -16.39 25.38
N LEU A 260 -22.57 -15.65 26.00
CA LEU A 260 -23.14 -14.45 25.38
C LEU A 260 -22.08 -13.36 25.16
N THR A 261 -21.15 -13.21 26.11
CA THR A 261 -20.02 -12.30 25.94
C THR A 261 -19.20 -12.64 24.71
N THR A 262 -18.94 -13.93 24.50
CA THR A 262 -18.21 -14.44 23.34
C THR A 262 -19.00 -14.25 22.06
N TRP A 263 -20.33 -14.35 22.11
CA TRP A 263 -21.20 -14.04 20.97
C TRP A 263 -21.04 -12.59 20.51
N GLY A 264 -21.00 -11.65 21.47
CA GLY A 264 -20.75 -10.25 21.19
C GLY A 264 -19.35 -9.97 20.61
N VAL A 265 -18.32 -10.65 21.13
CA VAL A 265 -16.95 -10.58 20.58
C VAL A 265 -16.90 -11.19 19.17
N SER A 266 -17.59 -12.30 18.94
CA SER A 266 -17.64 -12.99 17.63
C SER A 266 -18.25 -12.10 16.55
N LEU A 267 -19.26 -11.30 16.91
CA LEU A 267 -19.86 -10.32 16.01
C LEU A 267 -18.87 -9.25 15.54
N ARG A 268 -18.00 -8.76 16.43
CA ARG A 268 -16.95 -7.81 16.06
C ARG A 268 -15.98 -8.41 15.05
N TYR A 269 -15.58 -9.67 15.25
CA TYR A 269 -14.70 -10.37 14.31
C TYR A 269 -15.38 -10.63 12.96
N ALA A 270 -16.66 -11.01 12.95
CA ALA A 270 -17.42 -11.20 11.73
C ALA A 270 -17.53 -9.87 10.93
N LEU A 271 -17.83 -8.76 11.60
CA LEU A 271 -17.85 -7.44 10.97
C LEU A 271 -16.50 -7.05 10.35
N ALA A 272 -15.40 -7.39 11.01
CA ALA A 272 -14.06 -7.10 10.50
C ALA A 272 -13.74 -7.87 9.20
N SER A 273 -14.14 -9.14 9.11
CA SER A 273 -13.93 -9.97 7.91
C SER A 273 -15.00 -9.81 6.83
N LEU A 274 -16.08 -9.08 7.11
CA LEU A 274 -17.25 -8.96 6.24
C LEU A 274 -16.87 -8.43 4.82
N PRO A 275 -16.07 -7.36 4.66
CA PRO A 275 -15.72 -6.87 3.32
C PRO A 275 -15.00 -7.91 2.46
N VAL A 276 -14.12 -8.71 3.06
CA VAL A 276 -13.37 -9.77 2.37
C VAL A 276 -14.32 -10.85 1.86
N VAL A 277 -15.25 -11.31 2.71
CA VAL A 277 -16.24 -12.34 2.34
C VAL A 277 -17.17 -11.83 1.25
N GLU A 278 -17.66 -10.60 1.38
CA GLU A 278 -18.54 -9.99 0.38
C GLU A 278 -17.84 -9.83 -0.97
N PHE A 279 -16.59 -9.36 -0.95
CA PHE A 279 -15.77 -9.24 -2.15
C PHE A 279 -15.47 -10.59 -2.80
N PHE A 280 -15.16 -11.63 -2.01
CA PHE A 280 -14.83 -12.96 -2.51
C PHE A 280 -15.99 -13.64 -3.24
N PHE A 281 -17.20 -13.52 -2.69
CA PHE A 281 -18.40 -14.13 -3.26
C PHE A 281 -19.17 -13.21 -4.22
N GLY A 282 -18.77 -11.95 -4.37
CA GLY A 282 -19.52 -10.97 -5.15
C GLY A 282 -20.88 -10.66 -4.52
N TRP A 283 -20.96 -10.64 -3.19
CA TRP A 283 -22.15 -10.27 -2.45
C TRP A 283 -22.24 -8.74 -2.38
N PRO A 284 -23.28 -8.09 -2.94
CA PRO A 284 -23.37 -6.63 -3.04
C PRO A 284 -23.78 -5.99 -1.70
N GLY A 285 -22.93 -6.17 -0.68
CA GLY A 285 -23.07 -5.56 0.64
C GLY A 285 -22.20 -4.32 0.83
N VAL A 286 -22.23 -3.77 2.04
CA VAL A 286 -21.51 -2.54 2.43
C VAL A 286 -20.01 -2.64 2.17
N GLY A 287 -19.40 -3.77 2.53
CA GLY A 287 -17.96 -3.96 2.37
C GLY A 287 -17.55 -4.05 0.90
N PHE A 288 -18.30 -4.79 0.09
CA PHE A 288 -18.07 -4.84 -1.36
C PHE A 288 -18.22 -3.46 -2.02
N THR A 289 -19.31 -2.75 -1.71
CA THR A 289 -19.59 -1.43 -2.29
C THR A 289 -18.59 -0.38 -1.81
N LEU A 290 -18.12 -0.47 -0.56
CA LEU A 290 -17.12 0.44 -0.01
C LEU A 290 -15.76 0.26 -0.69
N LEU A 291 -15.34 -0.98 -0.95
CA LEU A 291 -14.15 -1.24 -1.74
C LEU A 291 -14.29 -0.63 -3.14
N LYS A 292 -15.45 -0.78 -3.78
CA LYS A 292 -15.76 -0.18 -5.09
C LYS A 292 -15.88 1.35 -5.07
N SER A 293 -16.24 1.98 -3.96
CA SER A 293 -16.31 3.44 -3.87
C SER A 293 -14.92 4.06 -3.72
N ILE A 294 -14.05 3.41 -2.94
CA ILE A 294 -12.65 3.81 -2.78
C ILE A 294 -11.91 3.67 -4.11
N ALA A 295 -12.16 2.57 -4.82
CA ALA A 295 -11.70 2.34 -6.19
C ALA A 295 -11.94 3.51 -7.13
N ARG A 296 -13.16 4.04 -7.09
CA ARG A 296 -13.67 5.02 -8.04
C ARG A 296 -13.53 6.45 -7.53
N TYR A 297 -12.71 6.66 -6.49
CA TYR A 297 -12.49 7.95 -5.83
C TYR A 297 -13.81 8.65 -5.42
N ASP A 298 -14.82 7.87 -5.05
CA ASP A 298 -16.13 8.38 -4.61
C ASP A 298 -16.09 8.60 -3.09
N ASP A 299 -15.61 9.78 -2.68
CA ASP A 299 -15.43 10.15 -1.29
C ASP A 299 -16.75 10.10 -0.50
N THR A 300 -17.83 10.60 -1.11
CA THR A 300 -19.14 10.71 -0.47
C THR A 300 -19.70 9.33 -0.13
N LEU A 301 -19.74 8.42 -1.12
CA LEU A 301 -20.21 7.05 -0.89
C LEU A 301 -19.30 6.33 0.11
N THR A 302 -17.98 6.54 0.01
CA THR A 302 -16.99 5.93 0.92
C THR A 302 -17.24 6.33 2.38
N VAL A 303 -17.36 7.63 2.65
CA VAL A 303 -17.63 8.16 3.99
C VAL A 303 -18.95 7.64 4.53
N VAL A 304 -20.02 7.65 3.72
CA VAL A 304 -21.36 7.20 4.14
C VAL A 304 -21.38 5.71 4.48
N LEU A 305 -20.77 4.85 3.66
CA LEU A 305 -20.71 3.40 3.92
C LEU A 305 -19.85 3.07 5.15
N LEU A 306 -18.73 3.77 5.33
CA LEU A 306 -17.86 3.58 6.49
C LEU A 306 -18.54 4.05 7.78
N LEU A 307 -19.29 5.16 7.72
CA LEU A 307 -20.15 5.61 8.81
C LEU A 307 -21.25 4.59 9.14
N ALA A 308 -21.93 4.04 8.13
CA ALA A 308 -22.97 3.04 8.33
C ALA A 308 -22.42 1.79 9.06
N LEU A 309 -21.23 1.33 8.66
CA LEU A 309 -20.57 0.18 9.29
C LEU A 309 -20.09 0.48 10.72
N SER A 310 -19.56 1.69 10.94
CA SER A 310 -19.14 2.14 12.28
C SER A 310 -20.35 2.32 13.21
N LEU A 311 -21.46 2.85 12.70
CA LEU A 311 -22.72 2.97 13.43
C LEU A 311 -23.27 1.58 13.79
N LEU A 312 -23.17 0.60 12.90
CA LEU A 312 -23.54 -0.79 13.18
C LEU A 312 -22.70 -1.37 14.33
N ILE A 313 -21.37 -1.16 14.31
CA ILE A 313 -20.46 -1.59 15.41
C ILE A 313 -20.87 -0.93 16.74
N LEU A 314 -21.13 0.38 16.74
CA LEU A 314 -21.54 1.13 17.92
C LEU A 314 -22.91 0.66 18.44
N ALA A 315 -23.87 0.39 17.56
CA ALA A 315 -25.20 -0.12 17.90
C ALA A 315 -25.11 -1.51 18.54
N VAL A 316 -24.26 -2.39 17.99
CA VAL A 316 -23.98 -3.72 18.54
C VAL A 316 -23.36 -3.63 19.93
N ASN A 317 -22.29 -2.85 20.10
CA ASN A 317 -21.65 -2.65 21.41
C ASN A 317 -22.66 -2.10 22.42
N GLY A 318 -23.49 -1.15 21.99
CA GLY A 318 -24.57 -0.59 22.80
C GLY A 318 -25.63 -1.62 23.22
N THR A 319 -25.95 -2.57 22.34
CA THR A 319 -26.91 -3.65 22.58
C THR A 319 -26.34 -4.70 23.55
N LEU A 320 -25.07 -5.08 23.39
CA LEU A 320 -24.38 -5.97 24.32
C LEU A 320 -24.32 -5.38 25.73
N ASP A 321 -24.00 -4.10 25.86
CA ASP A 321 -24.04 -3.39 27.15
C ASP A 321 -25.41 -3.46 27.84
N LEU A 322 -26.50 -3.39 27.05
CA LEU A 322 -27.86 -3.50 27.57
C LEU A 322 -28.17 -4.95 28.01
N LEU A 323 -27.78 -5.94 27.19
CA LEU A 323 -27.96 -7.35 27.50
C LEU A 323 -27.18 -7.76 28.76
N TYR A 324 -25.92 -7.31 28.92
CA TYR A 324 -25.15 -7.58 30.15
C TYR A 324 -25.81 -7.01 31.40
N ARG A 325 -26.35 -5.79 31.32
CA ARG A 325 -27.09 -5.16 32.44
C ARG A 325 -28.43 -5.83 32.73
N TRP A 326 -28.97 -6.59 31.79
CA TRP A 326 -30.21 -7.35 31.96
C TRP A 326 -29.93 -8.73 32.59
N ILE A 327 -28.82 -9.37 32.19
CA ILE A 327 -28.45 -10.71 32.64
C ILE A 327 -27.78 -10.71 34.02
N ASP A 328 -26.88 -9.74 34.30
CA ASP A 328 -26.22 -9.61 35.59
C ASP A 328 -26.43 -8.21 36.22
N PRO A 329 -27.25 -8.11 37.29
CA PRO A 329 -27.48 -6.85 37.99
C PRO A 329 -26.22 -6.31 38.71
N ARG A 330 -25.20 -7.12 39.00
CA ARG A 330 -23.96 -6.67 39.69
C ARG A 330 -23.12 -5.72 38.84
N VAL A 331 -23.19 -5.87 37.52
CA VAL A 331 -22.56 -4.96 36.55
C VAL A 331 -23.17 -3.55 36.64
N ARG A 332 -24.44 -3.40 37.07
CA ARG A 332 -25.08 -2.09 37.28
C ARG A 332 -24.46 -1.30 38.43
N GLU A 333 -23.96 -1.96 39.47
CA GLU A 333 -23.37 -1.31 40.64
C GLU A 333 -21.95 -0.81 40.38
N GLN A 334 -21.13 -1.61 39.69
CA GLN A 334 -19.78 -1.22 39.27
C GLN A 334 -19.80 -0.03 38.29
N ALA A 335 -20.74 -0.03 37.33
CA ALA A 335 -20.92 1.09 36.39
C ALA A 335 -21.38 2.40 37.06
N ARG A 336 -22.07 2.31 38.21
CA ARG A 336 -22.44 3.49 39.02
C ARG A 336 -21.26 4.07 39.78
N GLN A 337 -20.31 3.26 40.24
CA GLN A 337 -19.10 3.72 40.94
C GLN A 337 -18.10 4.41 40.00
N GLN A 338 -17.86 3.87 38.80
CA GLN A 338 -17.01 4.53 37.78
C GLN A 338 -17.57 5.88 37.28
N ARG A 339 -18.89 6.10 37.36
CA ARG A 339 -19.54 7.34 36.91
C ARG A 339 -19.35 8.53 37.84
N LYS A 340 -19.00 8.31 39.12
CA LYS A 340 -18.77 9.42 40.06
C LYS A 340 -17.44 10.15 39.80
N THR A 341 -16.49 9.52 39.10
CA THR A 341 -15.15 10.08 38.86
C THR A 341 -15.00 10.83 37.52
N THR A 342 -15.84 10.56 36.52
CA THR A 342 -15.69 11.10 35.14
C THR A 342 -16.50 12.35 34.82
N ARG A 343 -17.12 13.03 35.81
CA ARG A 343 -18.17 14.04 35.57
C ARG A 343 -17.68 15.45 35.14
N GLY A 344 -16.47 15.60 34.59
CA GLY A 344 -16.01 16.92 34.12
C GLY A 344 -14.63 16.95 33.46
N ALA A 345 -14.48 16.38 32.26
CA ALA A 345 -13.22 16.40 31.51
C ALA A 345 -13.43 16.89 30.08
N GLY A 346 -12.85 18.04 29.73
CA GLY A 346 -12.70 18.52 28.36
C GLY A 346 -11.44 17.95 27.70
N TRP A 347 -11.49 17.73 26.38
CA TRP A 347 -10.41 17.09 25.60
C TRP A 347 -9.09 17.89 25.63
N GLY A 348 -9.16 19.22 25.61
CA GLY A 348 -7.99 20.11 25.63
C GLY A 348 -7.19 20.08 26.94
N ASP A 349 -7.86 19.95 28.09
CA ASP A 349 -7.18 19.82 29.39
C ASP A 349 -6.53 18.44 29.53
N GLY A 350 -7.18 17.38 29.04
CA GLY A 350 -6.64 16.02 29.08
C GLY A 350 -5.37 15.84 28.24
N LEU A 351 -5.29 16.52 27.08
CA LEU A 351 -4.09 16.53 26.24
C LEU A 351 -2.94 17.29 26.92
N ARG A 352 -3.23 18.45 27.54
CA ARG A 352 -2.24 19.24 28.30
C ARG A 352 -1.71 18.47 29.51
N ASP A 353 -2.60 17.82 30.27
CA ASP A 353 -2.24 16.97 31.41
C ASP A 353 -1.38 15.79 30.94
N LEU A 354 -1.77 15.09 29.86
CA LEU A 354 -1.01 13.98 29.29
C LEU A 354 0.39 14.41 28.82
N LEU A 355 0.51 15.55 28.14
CA LEU A 355 1.82 16.07 27.68
C LEU A 355 2.69 16.52 28.85
N ALA A 356 2.13 17.20 29.85
CA ALA A 356 2.86 17.60 31.06
C ALA A 356 3.34 16.37 31.84
N ASP A 357 2.52 15.33 31.90
CA ASP A 357 2.81 14.08 32.60
C ASP A 357 3.83 13.20 31.88
N LEU A 358 3.75 13.09 30.55
CA LEU A 358 4.78 12.43 29.74
C LEU A 358 6.10 13.18 29.81
N ARG A 359 6.05 14.51 29.78
CA ARG A 359 7.22 15.37 29.97
C ARG A 359 7.84 15.14 31.35
N ASP A 360 7.05 15.04 32.42
CA ASP A 360 7.57 14.74 33.76
C ASP A 360 8.13 13.32 33.86
N LEU A 361 7.57 12.35 33.13
CA LEU A 361 8.10 10.98 33.05
C LEU A 361 9.46 10.94 32.32
N ILE A 362 9.65 11.76 31.29
CA ILE A 362 10.87 11.83 30.47
C ILE A 362 11.95 12.71 31.14
N LEU A 363 11.58 13.90 31.61
CA LEU A 363 12.51 14.89 32.17
C LEU A 363 12.92 14.60 33.62
N ASN A 364 12.04 14.04 34.46
CA ASN A 364 12.40 13.67 35.85
C ASN A 364 12.95 12.24 35.96
N ASN A 365 13.41 11.68 34.84
CA ASN A 365 13.88 10.31 34.76
C ASN A 365 15.36 10.22 35.14
N THR A 366 15.61 9.83 36.39
CA THR A 366 16.94 9.41 36.88
C THR A 366 17.32 8.02 36.35
N LEU A 367 17.05 7.77 35.07
CA LEU A 367 17.26 6.49 34.38
C LEU A 367 18.77 6.22 34.19
N PHE A 368 19.60 7.27 34.21
CA PHE A 368 21.07 7.19 34.12
C PHE A 368 21.82 7.48 35.43
N ASP A 369 21.22 8.10 36.45
CA ASP A 369 21.91 8.47 37.69
C ASP A 369 22.18 7.30 38.67
N ARG A 370 21.79 6.07 38.32
CA ARG A 370 22.00 4.89 39.20
C ARG A 370 22.65 3.69 38.52
N LEU A 371 23.47 3.93 37.51
CA LEU A 371 24.52 2.96 37.15
C LEU A 371 25.72 2.99 38.11
N ARG A 372 25.73 3.87 39.12
CA ARG A 372 26.85 4.04 40.08
C ARG A 372 26.60 3.68 41.55
N SER A 373 25.38 3.47 42.03
CA SER A 373 25.19 3.03 43.42
C SER A 373 25.18 1.50 43.52
N ARG A 374 26.38 0.90 43.54
CA ARG A 374 26.63 -0.27 44.39
C ARG A 374 26.34 0.14 45.83
N ASP A 375 25.98 -0.82 46.67
CA ASP A 375 25.79 -0.69 48.12
C ASP A 375 24.35 -0.34 48.57
N ALA A 376 23.45 -1.27 48.29
CA ALA A 376 22.52 -1.73 49.32
C ALA A 376 22.13 -3.16 48.96
N THR A 377 22.92 -4.14 49.40
CA THR A 377 22.44 -5.52 49.45
C THR A 377 21.22 -5.55 50.37
N PRO A 378 20.01 -5.88 49.87
CA PRO A 378 18.92 -6.19 50.78
C PRO A 378 19.39 -7.40 51.59
N HIS A 379 19.36 -7.33 52.92
CA HIS A 379 19.47 -8.54 53.72
C HIS A 379 18.40 -9.50 53.19
N ARG A 380 18.84 -10.55 52.47
CA ARG A 380 17.90 -11.52 51.91
C ARG A 380 17.13 -12.08 53.10
N ILE A 381 15.81 -12.13 53.03
CA ILE A 381 14.97 -12.76 54.07
C ILE A 381 15.50 -14.17 54.42
N SER A 382 16.19 -14.83 53.47
CA SER A 382 16.91 -16.08 53.68
C SER A 382 18.00 -16.04 54.77
N THR A 383 18.74 -14.94 54.95
CA THR A 383 19.75 -14.81 56.02
C THR A 383 19.09 -14.62 57.40
N ILE A 384 17.92 -13.95 57.45
CA ILE A 384 17.13 -13.79 58.68
C ILE A 384 16.44 -15.12 59.06
N LEU A 385 15.95 -15.87 58.08
CA LEU A 385 15.36 -17.21 58.28
C LEU A 385 16.43 -18.25 58.67
N ALA A 386 17.62 -18.18 58.07
CA ALA A 386 18.75 -19.03 58.45
C ALA A 386 19.23 -18.74 59.88
N ALA A 387 19.25 -17.47 60.29
CA ALA A 387 19.53 -17.07 61.68
C ALA A 387 18.47 -17.54 62.69
N ARG A 388 17.24 -17.85 62.24
CA ARG A 388 16.14 -18.43 63.04
C ARG A 388 16.04 -19.96 62.93
N GLY A 389 17.11 -20.64 62.50
CA GLY A 389 17.17 -22.11 62.44
C GLY A 389 16.29 -22.75 61.35
N HIS A 390 15.67 -21.96 60.47
CA HIS A 390 14.90 -22.49 59.34
C HIS A 390 15.86 -22.80 58.19
N LYS A 391 16.24 -24.07 58.03
CA LYS A 391 16.94 -24.54 56.82
C LYS A 391 15.97 -24.42 55.63
N PRO A 392 16.29 -23.65 54.58
CA PRO A 392 15.42 -23.56 53.42
C PRO A 392 15.49 -24.89 52.66
N ALA A 393 14.35 -25.60 52.55
CA ALA A 393 14.20 -26.78 51.71
C ALA A 393 14.46 -26.41 50.24
N THR A 394 15.70 -26.43 49.79
CA THR A 394 16.13 -25.80 48.53
C THR A 394 16.33 -26.82 47.41
N ASP A 395 16.88 -28.00 47.70
CA ASP A 395 17.17 -29.02 46.68
C ASP A 395 15.91 -29.78 46.23
N THR A 396 15.02 -30.12 47.17
CA THR A 396 13.73 -30.78 46.85
C THR A 396 12.78 -29.86 46.08
N TYR A 397 12.77 -28.56 46.39
CA TYR A 397 11.97 -27.56 45.66
C TYR A 397 12.52 -27.30 44.25
N ALA A 398 13.84 -27.22 44.07
CA ALA A 398 14.45 -27.02 42.76
C ALA A 398 14.21 -28.22 41.83
N ALA A 399 14.39 -29.45 42.34
CA ALA A 399 14.11 -30.67 41.59
C ALA A 399 12.62 -30.83 41.27
N ALA A 400 11.72 -30.53 42.22
CA ALA A 400 10.28 -30.56 42.00
C ALA A 400 9.84 -29.52 40.95
N ARG A 401 10.40 -28.31 40.99
CA ARG A 401 10.15 -27.24 40.01
C ARG A 401 10.67 -27.60 38.61
N ARG A 402 11.86 -28.22 38.51
CA ARG A 402 12.42 -28.71 37.23
C ARG A 402 11.54 -29.83 36.65
N ARG A 403 11.09 -30.78 37.48
CA ARG A 403 10.15 -31.83 37.05
C ARG A 403 8.80 -31.26 36.63
N ALA A 404 8.28 -30.24 37.33
CA ALA A 404 7.05 -29.55 36.95
C ALA A 404 7.20 -28.83 35.61
N TRP A 405 8.33 -28.16 35.37
CA TRP A 405 8.67 -27.54 34.08
C TRP A 405 8.71 -28.56 32.93
N ILE A 406 9.51 -29.62 33.07
CA ILE A 406 9.63 -30.66 32.04
C ILE A 406 8.27 -31.29 31.74
N ARG A 407 7.49 -31.60 32.80
CA ARG A 407 6.16 -32.18 32.66
C ARG A 407 5.17 -31.20 32.00
N GLY A 408 5.20 -29.92 32.37
CA GLY A 408 4.34 -28.88 31.80
C GLY A 408 4.66 -28.59 30.34
N THR A 409 5.94 -28.59 29.95
CA THR A 409 6.35 -28.43 28.55
C THR A 409 6.01 -29.65 27.71
N LEU A 410 6.36 -30.86 28.15
CA LEU A 410 6.16 -32.07 27.34
C LEU A 410 4.69 -32.50 27.20
N ARG A 411 3.81 -32.12 28.14
CA ARG A 411 2.37 -32.39 28.05
C ARG A 411 1.59 -31.33 27.26
N ASN A 412 2.22 -30.22 26.92
CA ASN A 412 1.60 -29.10 26.24
C ASN A 412 1.80 -29.23 24.72
N VAL A 413 0.94 -30.03 24.08
CA VAL A 413 0.95 -30.27 22.64
C VAL A 413 0.93 -28.97 21.82
N PRO A 414 0.07 -27.96 22.14
CA PRO A 414 0.12 -26.67 21.45
C PRO A 414 1.48 -25.98 21.50
N LEU A 415 2.16 -26.00 22.67
CA LEU A 415 3.48 -25.39 22.81
C LEU A 415 4.53 -26.10 21.95
N LEU A 416 4.58 -27.44 21.97
CA LEU A 416 5.57 -28.20 21.21
C LEU A 416 5.40 -27.99 19.70
N LEU A 417 4.17 -28.11 19.20
CA LEU A 417 3.87 -27.90 17.78
C LEU A 417 4.14 -26.45 17.36
N GLY A 418 3.73 -25.48 18.17
CA GLY A 418 3.97 -24.06 17.92
C GLY A 418 5.47 -23.73 17.84
N VAL A 419 6.27 -24.25 18.78
CA VAL A 419 7.74 -24.04 18.76
C VAL A 419 8.37 -24.65 17.51
N VAL A 420 8.03 -25.89 17.15
CA VAL A 420 8.60 -26.55 15.96
C VAL A 420 8.25 -25.77 14.69
N LEU A 421 6.98 -25.38 14.53
CA LEU A 421 6.53 -24.64 13.34
C LEU A 421 7.17 -23.26 13.27
N VAL A 422 7.25 -22.51 14.39
CA VAL A 422 7.89 -21.19 14.41
C VAL A 422 9.39 -21.28 14.11
N LEU A 423 10.09 -22.32 14.60
CA LEU A 423 11.49 -22.56 14.25
C LEU A 423 11.65 -22.91 12.76
N GLY A 424 10.76 -23.73 12.20
CA GLY A 424 10.73 -24.03 10.77
C GLY A 424 10.51 -22.79 9.91
N LEU A 425 9.54 -21.95 10.28
CA LEU A 425 9.29 -20.67 9.62
C LEU A 425 10.47 -19.71 9.74
N GLY A 426 11.13 -19.66 10.91
CA GLY A 426 12.35 -18.88 11.09
C GLY A 426 13.50 -19.37 10.22
N TYR A 427 13.64 -20.69 10.04
CA TYR A 427 14.61 -21.28 9.12
C TYR A 427 14.32 -20.89 7.67
N VAL A 428 13.08 -21.01 7.21
CA VAL A 428 12.66 -20.58 5.86
C VAL A 428 12.83 -19.07 5.69
N ALA A 429 12.55 -18.24 6.70
CA ALA A 429 12.75 -16.80 6.62
C ALA A 429 14.22 -16.39 6.49
N LEU A 430 15.14 -17.13 7.13
CA LEU A 430 16.57 -16.82 7.12
C LEU A 430 17.30 -17.40 5.90
N PHE A 431 16.95 -18.63 5.51
CA PHE A 431 17.63 -19.38 4.45
C PHE A 431 16.78 -19.59 3.20
N GLY A 432 15.57 -19.02 3.13
CA GLY A 432 14.63 -19.24 2.03
C GLY A 432 15.20 -18.85 0.66
N ALA A 433 15.90 -17.73 0.57
CA ALA A 433 16.52 -17.29 -0.69
C ALA A 433 17.53 -18.31 -1.24
N SER A 434 18.23 -19.06 -0.36
CA SER A 434 19.16 -20.12 -0.77
C SER A 434 18.49 -21.50 -0.96
N LEU A 435 17.25 -21.65 -0.48
CA LEU A 435 16.45 -22.88 -0.61
C LEU A 435 15.51 -22.85 -1.81
N ALA A 436 15.34 -21.68 -2.45
CA ALA A 436 14.51 -21.51 -3.62
C ALA A 436 15.13 -22.27 -4.81
N PRO A 437 14.38 -23.16 -5.49
CA PRO A 437 14.90 -23.92 -6.62
C PRO A 437 15.19 -23.05 -7.85
N HIS A 438 14.45 -21.95 -8.02
CA HIS A 438 14.64 -20.98 -9.09
C HIS A 438 14.76 -19.57 -8.50
N SER A 439 15.25 -18.63 -9.31
CA SER A 439 15.14 -17.22 -8.94
C SER A 439 13.66 -16.83 -8.88
N PRO A 440 13.16 -16.24 -7.78
CA PRO A 440 11.77 -15.79 -7.68
C PRO A 440 11.46 -14.60 -8.61
N TYR A 441 12.45 -14.09 -9.34
CA TYR A 441 12.34 -12.93 -10.21
C TYR A 441 12.39 -13.27 -11.70
N THR A 442 12.78 -14.49 -12.06
CA THR A 442 12.88 -14.90 -13.46
C THR A 442 11.48 -15.19 -14.01
N THR A 443 11.06 -14.41 -15.00
CA THR A 443 9.81 -14.61 -15.73
C THR A 443 10.05 -15.58 -16.89
N ARG A 444 9.00 -16.31 -17.29
CA ARG A 444 9.03 -17.16 -18.48
C ARG A 444 7.80 -16.87 -19.32
N GLY A 445 8.04 -16.35 -20.52
CA GLY A 445 7.00 -16.03 -21.49
C GLY A 445 6.45 -17.24 -22.23
N LEU A 446 6.00 -17.01 -23.45
CA LEU A 446 5.41 -18.02 -24.32
C LEU A 446 6.46 -19.06 -24.73
N THR A 447 6.16 -20.34 -24.52
CA THR A 447 7.07 -21.45 -24.86
C THR A 447 6.41 -22.40 -25.84
N PHE A 448 7.22 -22.97 -26.74
CA PHE A 448 6.79 -24.03 -27.66
C PHE A 448 7.42 -25.34 -27.22
N GLU A 449 6.64 -26.21 -26.58
CA GLU A 449 7.05 -27.55 -26.19
C GLU A 449 6.33 -28.57 -27.08
N ASN A 450 7.07 -29.45 -27.76
CA ASN A 450 6.52 -30.50 -28.63
C ASN A 450 5.57 -30.01 -29.75
N GLY A 451 5.72 -28.75 -30.18
CA GLY A 451 4.84 -28.14 -31.19
C GLY A 451 3.51 -27.59 -30.65
N GLU A 452 3.29 -27.68 -29.34
CA GLU A 452 2.16 -27.03 -28.66
C GLU A 452 2.61 -25.72 -28.02
N MET A 453 1.81 -24.67 -28.24
CA MET A 453 2.01 -23.36 -27.63
C MET A 453 1.52 -23.40 -26.18
N ARG A 454 2.43 -23.16 -25.23
CA ARG A 454 2.09 -23.03 -23.80
C ARG A 454 2.34 -21.59 -23.35
N VAL A 455 1.39 -21.05 -22.60
CA VAL A 455 1.44 -19.69 -22.07
C VAL A 455 1.31 -19.79 -20.55
N PRO A 456 2.11 -19.03 -19.76
CA PRO A 456 1.93 -18.98 -18.32
C PRO A 456 0.51 -18.49 -17.96
N PRO A 457 -0.04 -18.89 -16.81
CA PRO A 457 0.58 -19.69 -15.74
C PRO A 457 0.65 -21.18 -16.06
N PHE A 458 1.83 -21.77 -15.92
CA PHE A 458 2.04 -23.20 -16.11
C PHE A 458 1.54 -24.00 -14.88
N PRO A 459 0.83 -25.12 -15.09
CA PRO A 459 0.40 -25.99 -14.01
C PRO A 459 1.60 -26.67 -13.34
N PRO A 460 1.43 -27.20 -12.11
CA PRO A 460 2.47 -27.99 -11.45
C PRO A 460 2.97 -29.16 -12.30
N ASP A 461 4.28 -29.24 -12.49
CA ASP A 461 4.99 -30.31 -13.20
C ASP A 461 6.35 -30.62 -12.54
N ASP A 462 7.21 -31.38 -13.23
CA ASP A 462 8.51 -31.79 -12.70
C ASP A 462 9.52 -30.63 -12.60
N GLU A 463 9.38 -29.59 -13.43
CA GLU A 463 10.24 -28.40 -13.40
C GLU A 463 9.71 -27.36 -12.40
N PHE A 464 8.40 -27.15 -12.36
CA PHE A 464 7.71 -26.25 -11.44
C PHE A 464 6.78 -27.05 -10.50
N PRO A 465 7.27 -27.60 -9.37
CA PRO A 465 6.48 -28.47 -8.50
C PRO A 465 5.21 -27.82 -7.95
N TRP A 466 5.18 -26.49 -7.81
CA TRP A 466 4.02 -25.71 -7.33
C TRP A 466 3.34 -24.91 -8.46
N GLY A 467 3.75 -25.12 -9.72
CA GLY A 467 3.34 -24.35 -10.88
C GLY A 467 3.97 -22.95 -10.91
N THR A 468 3.56 -22.14 -11.87
CA THR A 468 4.00 -20.74 -11.99
C THR A 468 2.86 -19.76 -11.76
N ASP A 469 3.22 -18.49 -11.53
CA ASP A 469 2.30 -17.37 -11.62
C ASP A 469 2.03 -16.96 -13.08
N ALA A 470 1.24 -15.90 -13.29
CA ALA A 470 0.87 -15.43 -14.63
C ALA A 470 2.06 -14.88 -15.45
N LEU A 471 3.20 -14.60 -14.81
CA LEU A 471 4.44 -14.16 -15.46
C LEU A 471 5.43 -15.31 -15.69
N GLY A 472 5.03 -16.55 -15.39
CA GLY A 472 5.90 -17.71 -15.51
C GLY A 472 6.94 -17.84 -14.39
N ARG A 473 6.78 -17.11 -13.28
CA ARG A 473 7.69 -17.20 -12.12
C ARG A 473 7.33 -18.41 -11.25
N ASP A 474 8.34 -19.13 -10.75
CA ASP A 474 8.13 -20.32 -9.92
C ASP A 474 7.45 -19.99 -8.57
N MET A 475 6.26 -20.59 -8.35
CA MET A 475 5.48 -20.37 -7.12
C MET A 475 6.20 -20.86 -5.86
N MET A 476 7.00 -21.94 -5.94
CA MET A 476 7.73 -22.45 -4.79
C MET A 476 8.79 -21.45 -4.33
N SER A 477 9.59 -20.95 -5.28
CA SER A 477 10.59 -19.92 -5.04
C SER A 477 9.99 -18.63 -4.49
N LEU A 478 8.86 -18.17 -5.05
CA LEU A 478 8.13 -16.99 -4.58
C LEU A 478 7.67 -17.12 -3.13
N VAL A 479 7.07 -18.25 -2.75
CA VAL A 479 6.56 -18.46 -1.37
C VAL A 479 7.70 -18.60 -0.36
N VAL A 480 8.77 -19.32 -0.72
CA VAL A 480 9.93 -19.54 0.16
C VAL A 480 10.71 -18.23 0.36
N ALA A 481 10.98 -17.48 -0.71
CA ALA A 481 11.63 -16.17 -0.63
C ALA A 481 10.75 -15.15 0.11
N GLY A 482 9.44 -15.22 -0.10
CA GLY A 482 8.49 -14.26 0.49
C GLY A 482 8.31 -14.38 2.00
N ALA A 483 8.62 -15.54 2.58
CA ALA A 483 8.55 -15.78 4.02
C ALA A 483 9.36 -14.74 4.82
N ARG A 484 10.54 -14.37 4.33
CA ARG A 484 11.44 -13.40 4.98
C ARG A 484 10.76 -12.05 5.16
N GLN A 485 10.15 -11.54 4.10
CA GLN A 485 9.57 -10.20 4.08
C GLN A 485 8.31 -10.14 4.93
N THR A 486 7.38 -11.07 4.71
CA THR A 486 6.11 -11.15 5.44
C THR A 486 6.34 -11.30 6.95
N LEU A 487 7.25 -12.18 7.38
CA LEU A 487 7.52 -12.40 8.80
C LEU A 487 8.28 -11.25 9.46
N THR A 488 9.20 -10.60 8.74
CA THR A 488 9.93 -9.43 9.26
C THR A 488 8.98 -8.24 9.45
N LEU A 489 8.13 -7.96 8.46
CA LEU A 489 7.11 -6.91 8.56
C LEU A 489 6.20 -7.18 9.76
N ALA A 490 5.65 -8.40 9.88
CA ALA A 490 4.75 -8.76 10.96
C ALA A 490 5.43 -8.59 12.33
N LEU A 491 6.70 -9.00 12.46
CA LEU A 491 7.48 -8.85 13.69
C LEU A 491 7.65 -7.37 14.07
N LEU A 492 8.02 -6.51 13.13
CA LEU A 492 8.20 -5.08 13.38
C LEU A 492 6.90 -4.40 13.83
N VAL A 493 5.80 -4.69 13.15
CA VAL A 493 4.46 -4.18 13.51
C VAL A 493 4.08 -4.63 14.92
N VAL A 494 4.25 -5.91 15.27
CA VAL A 494 3.94 -6.41 16.61
C VAL A 494 4.82 -5.75 17.66
N LEU A 495 6.12 -5.60 17.42
CA LEU A 495 7.01 -4.92 18.36
C LEU A 495 6.57 -3.49 18.64
N ILE A 496 6.21 -2.72 17.60
CA ILE A 496 5.73 -1.34 17.76
C ILE A 496 4.38 -1.31 18.50
N ARG A 497 3.41 -2.14 18.10
CA ARG A 497 2.10 -2.26 18.77
C ARG A 497 2.25 -2.63 20.24
N MET A 498 3.17 -3.54 20.56
CA MET A 498 3.47 -3.95 21.93
C MET A 498 4.10 -2.81 22.73
N VAL A 499 5.06 -2.06 22.17
CA VAL A 499 5.66 -0.91 22.86
C VAL A 499 4.61 0.16 23.13
N VAL A 500 3.86 0.59 22.11
CA VAL A 500 2.82 1.61 22.24
C VAL A 500 1.72 1.17 23.21
N GLY A 501 1.21 -0.05 23.04
CA GLY A 501 0.16 -0.62 23.89
C GLY A 501 0.59 -0.78 25.35
N VAL A 502 1.80 -1.30 25.61
CA VAL A 502 2.32 -1.45 26.98
C VAL A 502 2.54 -0.10 27.63
N VAL A 503 3.16 0.87 26.95
CA VAL A 503 3.44 2.20 27.52
C VAL A 503 2.13 2.92 27.87
N LEU A 504 1.19 2.99 26.91
CA LEU A 504 -0.11 3.64 27.14
C LEU A 504 -0.96 2.89 28.17
N GLY A 505 -0.90 1.55 28.17
CA GLY A 505 -1.66 0.71 29.09
C GLY A 505 -1.15 0.78 30.53
N LEU A 506 0.17 0.80 30.72
CA LEU A 506 0.79 1.05 32.02
C LEU A 506 0.40 2.43 32.56
N PHE A 507 0.46 3.45 31.71
CA PHE A 507 0.12 4.83 32.08
C PHE A 507 -1.36 4.99 32.44
N ALA A 508 -2.27 4.54 31.57
CA ALA A 508 -3.72 4.59 31.78
C ALA A 508 -4.15 3.74 32.99
N GLY A 509 -3.56 2.55 33.16
CA GLY A 509 -3.83 1.66 34.29
C GLY A 509 -3.32 2.21 35.62
N TRP A 510 -2.15 2.84 35.63
CA TRP A 510 -1.59 3.45 36.84
C TRP A 510 -2.48 4.59 37.36
N ARG A 511 -3.02 5.40 36.44
CA ARG A 511 -3.89 6.54 36.71
C ARG A 511 -5.35 6.27 36.32
N ALA A 512 -5.81 5.06 36.61
CA ALA A 512 -7.20 4.68 36.34
C ALA A 512 -8.19 5.68 36.94
N GLY A 513 -9.10 6.19 36.12
CA GLY A 513 -10.08 7.22 36.48
C GLY A 513 -9.64 8.67 36.29
N SER A 514 -8.42 8.91 35.80
CA SER A 514 -7.93 10.26 35.43
C SER A 514 -8.45 10.74 34.06
N ARG A 515 -8.23 12.02 33.74
CA ARG A 515 -8.57 12.60 32.43
C ARG A 515 -7.74 11.99 31.30
N SER A 516 -6.46 11.71 31.54
CA SER A 516 -5.57 11.10 30.56
C SER A 516 -5.89 9.63 30.31
N ASP A 517 -6.35 8.89 31.34
CA ASP A 517 -6.95 7.57 31.16
C ASP A 517 -8.19 7.62 30.24
N ALA A 518 -9.10 8.58 30.49
CA ALA A 518 -10.28 8.76 29.64
C ALA A 518 -9.95 9.13 28.20
N LEU A 519 -8.91 9.93 27.96
CA LEU A 519 -8.42 10.28 26.63
C LEU A 519 -7.86 9.06 25.89
N ILE A 520 -6.96 8.30 26.53
CA ILE A 520 -6.32 7.12 25.92
C ILE A 520 -7.36 6.04 25.59
N VAL A 521 -8.30 5.79 26.51
CA VAL A 521 -9.42 4.87 26.26
C VAL A 521 -10.32 5.40 25.14
N GLY A 522 -10.61 6.71 25.12
CA GLY A 522 -11.41 7.32 24.07
C GLY A 522 -10.77 7.22 22.68
N LEU A 523 -9.44 7.37 22.57
CA LEU A 523 -8.71 7.18 21.31
C LEU A 523 -8.74 5.71 20.85
N ALA A 524 -8.56 4.77 21.78
CA ALA A 524 -8.66 3.35 21.47
C ALA A 524 -10.09 2.97 21.03
N ASP A 525 -11.11 3.53 21.67
CA ASP A 525 -12.52 3.32 21.32
C ASP A 525 -12.87 3.92 19.95
N LEU A 526 -12.27 5.07 19.59
CA LEU A 526 -12.42 5.69 18.27
C LEU A 526 -11.89 4.78 17.17
N LEU A 527 -10.65 4.28 17.30
CA LEU A 527 -10.06 3.39 16.30
C LEU A 527 -10.77 2.03 16.24
N ALA A 528 -11.26 1.53 17.38
CA ALA A 528 -12.02 0.27 17.44
C ALA A 528 -13.45 0.38 16.88
N ALA A 529 -13.96 1.60 16.64
CA ALA A 529 -15.25 1.82 16.00
C ALA A 529 -15.21 1.61 14.49
N MET A 530 -14.03 1.75 13.87
CA MET A 530 -13.81 1.47 12.45
C MET A 530 -13.35 0.00 12.26
N PRO A 531 -13.74 -0.68 11.18
CA PRO A 531 -13.20 -2.01 10.88
C PRO A 531 -11.68 -1.96 10.66
N SER A 532 -10.95 -2.85 11.32
CA SER A 532 -9.49 -2.87 11.33
C SER A 532 -8.88 -2.97 9.93
N LEU A 533 -9.51 -3.74 9.03
CA LEU A 533 -9.07 -3.91 7.65
C LEU A 533 -9.13 -2.58 6.89
N LEU A 534 -10.27 -1.88 6.97
CA LEU A 534 -10.50 -0.62 6.27
C LEU A 534 -9.65 0.51 6.84
N LEU A 535 -9.51 0.55 8.17
CA LEU A 535 -8.64 1.53 8.83
C LEU A 535 -7.17 1.30 8.46
N ALA A 536 -6.72 0.05 8.41
CA ALA A 536 -5.37 -0.29 7.96
C ALA A 536 -5.17 0.13 6.50
N MET A 537 -6.10 -0.23 5.62
CA MET A 537 -6.10 0.18 4.21
C MET A 537 -6.01 1.70 4.06
N LEU A 538 -6.90 2.46 4.70
CA LEU A 538 -6.89 3.93 4.64
C LEU A 538 -5.59 4.52 5.17
N ALA A 539 -5.06 3.97 6.27
CA ALA A 539 -3.80 4.45 6.83
C ALA A 539 -2.60 4.15 5.92
N ILE A 540 -2.56 2.97 5.29
CA ILE A 540 -1.49 2.59 4.36
C ILE A 540 -1.58 3.45 3.09
N LEU A 541 -2.78 3.64 2.54
CA LEU A 541 -3.03 4.50 1.38
C LEU A 541 -2.63 5.95 1.67
N ALA A 542 -3.00 6.47 2.85
CA ALA A 542 -2.67 7.83 3.27
C ALA A 542 -1.15 8.05 3.46
N VAL A 543 -0.43 7.05 3.97
CA VAL A 543 1.04 7.13 4.05
C VAL A 543 1.68 7.00 2.67
N GLY A 544 1.05 6.25 1.76
CA GLY A 544 1.48 6.02 0.39
C GLY A 544 2.05 4.61 0.23
N ILE A 545 1.33 3.73 -0.47
CA ILE A 545 1.69 2.32 -0.64
C ILE A 545 3.10 2.15 -1.28
N ARG A 546 3.49 3.10 -2.15
CA ARG A 546 4.80 3.16 -2.82
C ARG A 546 5.99 3.52 -1.91
N GLN A 547 5.76 3.86 -0.64
CA GLN A 547 6.85 3.96 0.36
C GLN A 547 7.32 2.57 0.85
N GLY A 548 6.81 1.49 0.23
CA GLY A 548 7.19 0.12 0.50
C GLY A 548 6.81 -0.34 1.90
N MET A 549 7.75 -0.98 2.60
CA MET A 549 7.50 -1.61 3.89
C MET A 549 7.11 -0.60 4.98
N LEU A 550 7.59 0.65 4.90
CA LEU A 550 7.32 1.67 5.91
C LEU A 550 5.84 2.04 5.99
N ALA A 551 5.14 2.13 4.87
CA ALA A 551 3.70 2.42 4.84
C ALA A 551 2.90 1.36 5.59
N PHE A 552 3.24 0.08 5.38
CA PHE A 552 2.63 -1.03 6.11
C PHE A 552 2.98 -1.02 7.59
N ILE A 553 4.24 -0.73 7.95
CA ILE A 553 4.65 -0.63 9.36
C ILE A 553 3.84 0.46 10.06
N VAL A 554 3.77 1.66 9.49
CA VAL A 554 3.05 2.79 10.08
C VAL A 554 1.54 2.52 10.12
N GLY A 555 0.95 2.16 8.98
CA GLY A 555 -0.49 1.93 8.86
C GLY A 555 -0.98 0.77 9.72
N LEU A 556 -0.27 -0.36 9.75
CA LEU A 556 -0.63 -1.49 10.61
C LEU A 556 -0.33 -1.21 12.08
N SER A 557 0.68 -0.42 12.44
CA SER A 557 0.96 -0.09 13.84
C SER A 557 -0.09 0.87 14.44
N LEU A 558 -0.72 1.69 13.61
CA LEU A 558 -1.85 2.54 14.02
C LEU A 558 -3.06 1.70 14.44
N VAL A 559 -3.23 0.52 13.85
CA VAL A 559 -4.33 -0.41 14.14
C VAL A 559 -3.92 -1.38 15.26
N GLY A 560 -4.82 -1.72 16.18
CA GLY A 560 -4.63 -2.84 17.13
C GLY A 560 -3.87 -2.54 18.45
N TRP A 561 -3.08 -1.47 18.55
CA TRP A 561 -2.40 -1.11 19.81
C TRP A 561 -3.38 -0.88 20.98
N GLY A 562 -4.61 -0.45 20.67
CA GLY A 562 -5.68 -0.24 21.63
C GLY A 562 -6.08 -1.51 22.39
N GLU A 563 -6.07 -2.68 21.72
CA GLU A 563 -6.40 -3.96 22.35
C GLU A 563 -5.33 -4.35 23.39
N ILE A 564 -4.05 -4.22 23.04
CA ILE A 564 -2.92 -4.46 23.94
C ILE A 564 -2.97 -3.48 25.11
N MET A 565 -3.20 -2.19 24.83
CA MET A 565 -3.34 -1.14 25.85
C MET A 565 -4.41 -1.49 26.87
N GLN A 566 -5.60 -1.91 26.42
CA GLN A 566 -6.70 -2.27 27.32
C GLN A 566 -6.36 -3.51 28.16
N GLN A 567 -5.71 -4.53 27.58
CA GLN A 567 -5.30 -5.73 28.31
C GLN A 567 -4.26 -5.44 29.40
N VAL A 568 -3.24 -4.63 29.08
CA VAL A 568 -2.21 -4.18 30.02
C VAL A 568 -2.83 -3.32 31.12
N ARG A 569 -3.66 -2.33 30.75
CA ARG A 569 -4.39 -1.48 31.68
C ARG A 569 -5.20 -2.29 32.68
N ALA A 570 -5.96 -3.28 32.21
CA ALA A 570 -6.76 -4.16 33.06
C ALA A 570 -5.90 -4.95 34.06
N HIS A 571 -4.73 -5.42 33.65
CA HIS A 571 -3.79 -6.11 34.54
C HIS A 571 -3.18 -5.18 35.58
N VAL A 572 -2.79 -3.96 35.19
CA VAL A 572 -2.23 -2.97 36.13
C VAL A 572 -3.26 -2.59 37.19
N ILE A 573 -4.52 -2.36 36.81
CA ILE A 573 -5.61 -2.07 37.76
C ILE A 573 -5.79 -3.21 38.77
N ARG A 574 -5.61 -4.47 38.35
CA ARG A 574 -5.68 -5.65 39.23
C ARG A 574 -4.45 -5.83 40.11
N LEU A 575 -3.26 -5.46 39.64
CA LEU A 575 -2.00 -5.59 40.36
C LEU A 575 -1.76 -4.46 41.37
N LYS A 576 -2.22 -3.25 41.06
CA LYS A 576 -2.04 -2.05 41.90
C LYS A 576 -2.48 -2.24 43.37
N PRO A 577 -3.65 -2.85 43.69
CA PRO A 577 -4.09 -3.07 45.06
C PRO A 577 -3.47 -4.33 45.72
N GLN A 578 -2.47 -4.97 45.13
CA GLN A 578 -1.87 -6.18 45.71
C GLN A 578 -0.94 -5.85 46.89
N PRO A 579 -0.88 -6.67 47.95
CA PRO A 579 -0.11 -6.38 49.17
C PRO A 579 1.39 -6.12 48.95
N PHE A 580 2.00 -6.74 47.93
CA PHE A 580 3.42 -6.51 47.61
C PHE A 580 3.69 -5.10 47.05
N VAL A 581 2.70 -4.51 46.36
CA VAL A 581 2.79 -3.13 45.85
C VAL A 581 2.63 -2.15 47.01
N GLU A 582 1.67 -2.38 47.90
CA GLU A 582 1.46 -1.59 49.11
C GLU A 582 2.71 -1.59 50.01
N SER A 583 3.32 -2.76 50.18
CA SER A 583 4.57 -2.92 50.94
C SER A 583 5.74 -2.15 50.30
N ALA A 584 5.86 -2.16 48.97
CA ALA A 584 6.89 -1.43 48.25
C ALA A 584 6.68 0.10 48.33
N VAL A 585 5.43 0.57 48.32
CA VAL A 585 5.10 1.99 48.58
C VAL A 585 5.45 2.37 50.01
N ALA A 586 5.12 1.53 50.99
CA ALA A 586 5.48 1.75 52.40
C ALA A 586 7.00 1.77 52.62
N ALA A 587 7.76 1.03 51.81
CA ALA A 587 9.23 1.07 51.77
C ALA A 587 9.82 2.31 51.09
N GLY A 588 8.98 3.26 50.64
CA GLY A 588 9.41 4.54 50.06
C GLY A 588 9.79 4.49 48.58
N LEU A 589 9.37 3.46 47.83
CA LEU A 589 9.64 3.41 46.40
C LEU A 589 8.81 4.46 45.64
N ARG A 590 9.49 5.22 44.76
CA ARG A 590 8.85 6.16 43.82
C ARG A 590 8.13 5.41 42.70
N VAL A 591 7.07 6.02 42.16
CA VAL A 591 6.19 5.44 41.13
C VAL A 591 6.94 4.79 39.94
N PRO A 592 7.92 5.43 39.27
CA PRO A 592 8.58 4.80 38.12
C PRO A 592 9.33 3.52 38.50
N ARG A 593 9.99 3.49 39.67
CA ARG A 593 10.68 2.30 40.17
C ARG A 593 9.71 1.21 40.61
N LEU A 594 8.58 1.60 41.19
CA LEU A 594 7.52 0.67 41.55
C LEU A 594 6.95 -0.01 40.30
N VAL A 595 6.63 0.77 39.26
CA VAL A 595 6.13 0.24 37.98
C VAL A 595 7.17 -0.67 37.32
N LEU A 596 8.41 -0.20 37.13
CA LEU A 596 9.44 -0.96 36.42
C LEU A 596 9.92 -2.22 37.16
N ASN A 597 9.99 -2.18 38.51
CA ASN A 597 10.54 -3.31 39.28
C ASN A 597 9.47 -4.27 39.81
N HIS A 598 8.22 -3.82 39.95
CA HIS A 598 7.15 -4.63 40.58
C HIS A 598 5.95 -4.86 39.66
N ILE A 599 5.59 -3.94 38.77
CA ILE A 599 4.43 -4.13 37.89
C ILE A 599 4.85 -4.81 36.57
N VAL A 600 5.81 -4.23 35.85
CA VAL A 600 6.29 -4.73 34.55
C VAL A 600 6.72 -6.21 34.63
N PRO A 601 7.55 -6.65 35.60
CA PRO A 601 8.00 -8.04 35.66
C PRO A 601 6.87 -9.05 35.89
N ASN A 602 5.74 -8.62 36.47
CA ASN A 602 4.57 -9.47 36.70
C ASN A 602 3.63 -9.53 35.49
N ILE A 603 3.71 -8.57 34.56
CA ILE A 603 2.93 -8.62 33.31
C ILE A 603 3.72 -9.22 32.13
N VAL A 604 5.06 -9.24 32.17
CA VAL A 604 5.92 -9.82 31.11
C VAL A 604 5.47 -11.22 30.64
N PRO A 605 5.13 -12.19 31.52
CA PRO A 605 4.69 -13.52 31.07
C PRO A 605 3.46 -13.44 30.15
N MET A 606 2.49 -12.59 30.50
CA MET A 606 1.31 -12.32 29.69
C MET A 606 1.70 -11.64 28.37
N LEU A 607 2.62 -10.66 28.40
CA LEU A 607 3.06 -9.95 27.20
C LEU A 607 3.67 -10.87 26.15
N ILE A 608 4.39 -11.93 26.55
CA ILE A 608 4.96 -12.92 25.62
C ILE A 608 3.83 -13.68 24.90
N SER A 609 2.81 -14.10 25.64
CA SER A 609 1.65 -14.78 25.06
C SER A 609 0.87 -13.86 24.12
N ILE A 610 0.67 -12.59 24.51
CA ILE A 610 0.01 -11.58 23.67
C ILE A 610 0.81 -11.35 22.39
N ALA A 611 2.13 -11.15 22.48
CA ALA A 611 2.96 -10.92 21.29
C ALA A 611 2.84 -12.07 20.27
N ALA A 612 2.83 -13.32 20.71
CA ALA A 612 2.63 -14.46 19.82
C ALA A 612 1.22 -14.47 19.19
N LEU A 613 0.16 -14.14 19.94
CA LEU A 613 -1.20 -14.05 19.38
C LEU A 613 -1.34 -12.86 18.41
N GLU A 614 -0.71 -11.73 18.71
CA GLU A 614 -0.67 -10.55 17.86
C GLU A 614 0.07 -10.81 16.54
N MET A 615 1.11 -11.65 16.53
CA MET A 615 1.76 -12.09 15.28
C MET A 615 0.74 -12.76 14.35
N GLY A 616 -0.09 -13.66 14.89
CA GLY A 616 -1.17 -14.30 14.12
C GLY A 616 -2.20 -13.29 13.61
N ALA A 617 -2.59 -12.31 14.44
CA ALA A 617 -3.54 -11.27 14.07
C ALA A 617 -3.00 -10.33 12.97
N VAL A 618 -1.72 -9.94 13.04
CA VAL A 618 -1.06 -9.11 12.02
C VAL A 618 -0.92 -9.86 10.71
N LEU A 619 -0.48 -11.12 10.73
CA LEU A 619 -0.36 -11.95 9.53
C LEU A 619 -1.72 -12.19 8.85
N MET A 620 -2.78 -12.36 9.63
CA MET A 620 -4.14 -12.48 9.11
C MET A 620 -4.58 -11.19 8.41
N LEU A 621 -4.35 -10.03 9.05
CA LEU A 621 -4.68 -8.74 8.48
C LEU A 621 -3.86 -8.45 7.21
N LEU A 622 -2.58 -8.84 7.18
CA LEU A 622 -1.72 -8.71 6.00
C LEU A 622 -2.21 -9.56 4.83
N GLY A 623 -2.63 -10.81 5.10
CA GLY A 623 -3.23 -11.67 4.06
C GLY A 623 -4.57 -11.13 3.55
N GLU A 624 -5.40 -10.57 4.44
CA GLU A 624 -6.66 -9.93 4.04
C GLU A 624 -6.42 -8.67 3.20
N LEU A 625 -5.42 -7.85 3.56
CA LEU A 625 -5.00 -6.68 2.77
C LEU A 625 -4.45 -7.08 1.40
N GLY A 626 -3.54 -8.06 1.35
CA GLY A 626 -2.98 -8.56 0.10
C GLY A 626 -4.06 -9.09 -0.84
N PHE A 627 -5.04 -9.80 -0.29
CA PHE A 627 -6.19 -10.30 -1.05
C PHE A 627 -7.08 -9.19 -1.64
N ILE A 628 -7.23 -8.05 -0.96
CA ILE A 628 -7.96 -6.89 -1.50
C ILE A 628 -7.09 -5.98 -2.39
N GLY A 629 -5.89 -6.42 -2.78
CA GLY A 629 -4.99 -5.68 -3.66
C GLY A 629 -4.05 -4.71 -2.95
N ILE A 630 -3.95 -4.76 -1.63
CA ILE A 630 -3.07 -3.87 -0.83
C ILE A 630 -1.88 -4.65 -0.30
N PHE A 631 -0.74 -4.47 -0.93
CA PHE A 631 0.51 -5.13 -0.57
C PHE A 631 1.71 -4.19 -0.73
N ILE A 632 2.88 -4.64 -0.24
CA ILE A 632 4.09 -3.82 -0.17
C ILE A 632 4.55 -3.40 -1.57
N GLY A 633 4.79 -2.10 -1.75
CA GLY A 633 5.33 -1.53 -3.00
C GLY A 633 4.26 -1.14 -4.02
N GLY A 634 2.98 -1.44 -3.76
CA GLY A 634 1.88 -1.00 -4.63
C GLY A 634 1.80 -1.71 -5.96
N GLY A 635 2.70 -2.64 -6.23
CA GLY A 635 2.76 -3.44 -7.45
C GLY A 635 3.22 -2.69 -8.69
N ALA A 636 3.42 -3.47 -9.74
CA ALA A 636 3.79 -3.08 -11.08
C ALA A 636 2.79 -3.70 -12.06
N PHE A 637 2.62 -3.08 -13.21
CA PHE A 637 1.78 -3.63 -14.28
C PHE A 637 2.66 -4.27 -15.35
N ALA A 638 2.33 -5.47 -15.77
CA ALA A 638 2.86 -6.09 -16.97
C ALA A 638 1.71 -6.25 -17.97
N GLU A 639 1.88 -5.74 -19.19
CA GLU A 639 0.98 -6.08 -20.29
C GLU A 639 1.38 -7.47 -20.81
N LEU A 640 0.42 -8.40 -20.79
CA LEU A 640 0.57 -9.69 -21.45
C LEU A 640 0.11 -9.51 -22.90
N ASP A 641 0.94 -10.00 -23.83
CA ASP A 641 0.84 -9.71 -25.26
C ASP A 641 -0.57 -9.99 -25.85
N ILE A 642 -0.98 -9.10 -26.77
CA ILE A 642 -2.21 -9.07 -27.59
C ILE A 642 -3.53 -9.39 -26.84
N ALA A 643 -4.25 -8.33 -26.44
CA ALA A 643 -5.65 -8.35 -25.99
C ALA A 643 -5.94 -9.00 -24.62
N ALA A 644 -4.92 -9.23 -23.79
CA ALA A 644 -5.10 -9.60 -22.39
C ALA A 644 -5.10 -8.36 -21.45
N PRO A 645 -5.86 -8.38 -20.34
CA PRO A 645 -5.83 -7.29 -19.36
C PRO A 645 -4.44 -7.15 -18.71
N LEU A 646 -4.02 -5.92 -18.36
CA LEU A 646 -2.76 -5.67 -17.64
C LEU A 646 -2.73 -6.48 -16.34
N TYR A 647 -1.64 -7.23 -16.14
CA TYR A 647 -1.42 -8.04 -14.95
C TYR A 647 -0.71 -7.20 -13.89
N HIS A 648 -1.42 -6.92 -12.80
CA HIS A 648 -0.82 -6.27 -11.64
C HIS A 648 -0.06 -7.30 -10.79
N TYR A 649 1.20 -7.05 -10.47
CA TYR A 649 2.04 -7.99 -9.73
C TYR A 649 3.02 -7.27 -8.83
N SER A 650 3.59 -7.99 -7.88
CA SER A 650 4.70 -7.49 -7.08
C SER A 650 6.00 -8.14 -7.51
N ASP A 651 7.03 -7.34 -7.73
CA ASP A 651 8.41 -7.84 -7.83
C ASP A 651 8.98 -8.31 -6.50
N VAL A 652 8.27 -7.99 -5.43
CA VAL A 652 8.74 -8.19 -4.07
C VAL A 652 8.07 -9.47 -3.59
N PRO A 653 8.82 -10.58 -3.42
CA PRO A 653 8.24 -11.81 -2.93
C PRO A 653 7.74 -11.55 -1.50
N GLU A 654 6.42 -11.54 -1.34
CA GLU A 654 5.70 -11.27 -0.10
C GLU A 654 4.35 -11.99 -0.21
N TRP A 655 3.94 -12.73 0.82
CA TRP A 655 2.77 -13.60 0.72
C TRP A 655 1.45 -12.87 0.47
N GLY A 656 1.25 -11.68 1.05
CA GLY A 656 0.10 -10.83 0.76
C GLY A 656 0.08 -10.38 -0.71
N ALA A 657 1.22 -9.99 -1.25
CA ALA A 657 1.38 -9.62 -2.65
C ALA A 657 1.08 -10.77 -3.62
N LEU A 658 1.51 -11.99 -3.28
CA LEU A 658 1.17 -13.19 -4.07
C LEU A 658 -0.32 -13.53 -4.04
N LEU A 659 -1.07 -12.99 -3.08
CA LEU A 659 -2.53 -13.12 -2.99
C LEU A 659 -3.28 -11.99 -3.69
N ALA A 660 -2.57 -10.96 -4.16
CA ALA A 660 -3.17 -9.93 -4.99
C ALA A 660 -3.60 -10.55 -6.33
N ASN A 661 -4.72 -10.08 -6.89
CA ASN A 661 -5.26 -10.51 -8.19
C ASN A 661 -5.69 -11.98 -8.29
N VAL A 662 -5.48 -12.75 -7.23
CA VAL A 662 -5.88 -14.16 -7.14
C VAL A 662 -7.37 -14.35 -7.42
N ARG A 663 -8.25 -13.38 -7.12
CA ARG A 663 -9.69 -13.50 -7.42
C ARG A 663 -9.98 -13.74 -8.90
N LEU A 664 -9.24 -13.08 -9.80
CA LEU A 664 -9.44 -13.20 -11.25
C LEU A 664 -9.11 -14.62 -11.73
N TYR A 665 -8.12 -15.25 -11.08
CA TYR A 665 -7.49 -16.46 -11.59
C TYR A 665 -7.73 -17.72 -10.75
N ALA A 666 -8.07 -17.60 -9.46
CA ALA A 666 -8.11 -18.72 -8.50
C ALA A 666 -9.01 -19.88 -8.92
N ARG A 667 -10.03 -19.60 -9.74
CA ARG A 667 -10.94 -20.62 -10.27
C ARG A 667 -10.33 -21.43 -11.42
N ALA A 668 -9.54 -20.77 -12.27
CA ALA A 668 -8.87 -21.41 -13.41
C ALA A 668 -7.52 -22.01 -12.99
N TYR A 669 -6.77 -21.30 -12.13
CA TYR A 669 -5.40 -21.59 -11.74
C TYR A 669 -5.28 -21.60 -10.20
N PRO A 670 -5.79 -22.65 -9.54
CA PRO A 670 -5.92 -22.68 -8.08
C PRO A 670 -4.58 -22.70 -7.32
N TRP A 671 -3.49 -23.16 -7.93
CA TRP A 671 -2.18 -23.25 -7.28
C TRP A 671 -1.61 -21.89 -6.90
N MET A 672 -1.81 -20.87 -7.75
CA MET A 672 -1.36 -19.49 -7.49
C MET A 672 -1.90 -18.94 -6.16
N ALA A 673 -3.14 -19.32 -5.84
CA ALA A 673 -3.85 -18.90 -4.64
C ALA A 673 -3.53 -19.78 -3.42
N LEU A 674 -3.46 -21.09 -3.65
CA LEU A 674 -3.44 -22.11 -2.61
C LEU A 674 -2.16 -22.06 -1.78
N TYR A 675 -1.00 -21.99 -2.42
CA TYR A 675 0.29 -22.09 -1.72
C TYR A 675 0.61 -20.85 -0.87
N PRO A 676 0.46 -19.60 -1.35
CA PRO A 676 0.65 -18.43 -0.50
C PRO A 676 -0.35 -18.36 0.66
N ALA A 677 -1.63 -18.70 0.40
CA ALA A 677 -2.64 -18.71 1.46
C ALA A 677 -2.37 -19.79 2.52
N LEU A 678 -1.86 -20.95 2.10
CA LEU A 678 -1.45 -22.03 3.00
C LEU A 678 -0.25 -21.60 3.86
N ALA A 679 0.74 -20.91 3.27
CA ALA A 679 1.89 -20.39 4.01
C ALA A 679 1.46 -19.39 5.10
N ILE A 680 0.58 -18.45 4.78
CA ILE A 680 -0.03 -17.52 5.76
C ILE A 680 -0.78 -18.30 6.84
N PHE A 681 -1.64 -19.27 6.47
CA PHE A 681 -2.39 -20.07 7.43
C PHE A 681 -1.47 -20.83 8.41
N VAL A 682 -0.43 -21.50 7.89
CA VAL A 682 0.54 -22.23 8.71
C VAL A 682 1.27 -21.29 9.66
N ALA A 683 1.64 -20.09 9.20
CA ALA A 683 2.28 -19.09 10.05
C ALA A 683 1.36 -18.58 11.17
N ILE A 684 0.10 -18.24 10.85
CA ILE A 684 -0.89 -17.83 11.86
C ILE A 684 -1.11 -18.95 12.88
N LEU A 685 -1.27 -20.19 12.40
CA LEU A 685 -1.45 -21.36 13.26
C LEU A 685 -0.24 -21.59 14.18
N ALA A 686 0.98 -21.47 13.66
CA ALA A 686 2.22 -21.64 14.42
C ALA A 686 2.30 -20.66 15.59
N PHE A 687 2.05 -19.37 15.32
CA PHE A 687 2.09 -18.32 16.35
C PHE A 687 0.92 -18.41 17.34
N ASN A 688 -0.28 -18.78 16.89
CA ASN A 688 -1.43 -19.01 17.79
C ASN A 688 -1.21 -20.22 18.72
N LEU A 689 -0.64 -21.31 18.19
CA LEU A 689 -0.26 -22.48 18.98
C LEU A 689 0.83 -22.15 20.00
N LEU A 690 1.85 -21.38 19.60
CA LEU A 690 2.91 -20.91 20.48
C LEU A 690 2.32 -20.03 21.61
N GLY A 691 1.48 -19.06 21.27
CA GLY A 691 0.86 -18.15 22.23
C GLY A 691 -0.04 -18.87 23.24
N GLU A 692 -0.89 -19.77 22.78
CA GLU A 692 -1.75 -20.60 23.64
C GLU A 692 -0.93 -21.57 24.50
N GLY A 693 0.14 -22.14 23.93
CA GLY A 693 1.08 -23.01 24.62
C GLY A 693 1.79 -22.28 25.76
N VAL A 694 2.33 -21.10 25.50
CA VAL A 694 2.99 -20.26 26.52
C VAL A 694 2.02 -19.88 27.63
N ARG A 695 0.79 -19.48 27.29
CA ARG A 695 -0.23 -19.12 28.28
C ARG A 695 -0.51 -20.26 29.27
N ARG A 696 -0.71 -21.48 28.75
CA ARG A 696 -0.96 -22.67 29.57
C ARG A 696 0.23 -23.05 30.44
N LEU A 697 1.44 -22.93 29.91
CA LEU A 697 2.65 -23.20 30.68
C LEU A 697 2.76 -22.24 31.87
N ILE A 698 2.40 -20.97 31.68
CA ILE A 698 2.37 -19.96 32.74
C ILE A 698 1.31 -20.31 33.79
N GLU A 699 0.09 -20.66 33.35
CA GLU A 699 -1.03 -21.05 34.22
C GLU A 699 -0.71 -22.31 35.06
N GLU A 700 -0.07 -23.33 34.48
CA GLU A 700 0.25 -24.59 35.16
C GLU A 700 1.47 -24.49 36.10
N VAL A 701 2.51 -23.75 35.72
CA VAL A 701 3.82 -23.79 36.40
C VAL A 701 4.07 -22.58 37.30
N GLY A 702 3.31 -21.49 37.17
CA GLY A 702 3.41 -20.30 38.04
C GLY A 702 4.80 -19.68 38.00
N VAL A 703 5.20 -19.12 36.85
CA VAL A 703 6.58 -18.66 36.62
C VAL A 703 6.69 -17.14 36.71
N SER A 704 7.57 -16.64 37.58
CA SER A 704 8.13 -15.29 37.46
C SER A 704 9.24 -15.29 36.40
N PHE A 705 8.95 -14.73 35.21
CA PHE A 705 9.90 -14.61 34.09
C PHE A 705 11.00 -13.57 34.32
N SER A 706 11.14 -13.01 35.54
CA SER A 706 12.08 -11.95 35.90
C SER A 706 13.56 -12.30 35.71
N ARG A 707 13.90 -13.56 35.44
CA ARG A 707 15.26 -14.02 35.14
C ARG A 707 15.55 -14.29 33.65
N VAL A 708 14.53 -14.47 32.82
CA VAL A 708 14.71 -14.85 31.40
C VAL A 708 14.78 -13.62 30.48
N LEU A 709 14.07 -12.54 30.83
CA LEU A 709 14.16 -11.24 30.15
C LEU A 709 14.87 -10.22 31.05
N ASN A 710 16.19 -10.15 30.91
CA ASN A 710 17.01 -9.09 31.51
C ASN A 710 17.25 -7.99 30.46
N ARG A 711 17.65 -6.78 30.88
CA ARG A 711 18.07 -5.71 29.96
C ARG A 711 19.12 -6.18 28.94
N TYR A 712 19.96 -7.13 29.34
CA TYR A 712 20.98 -7.71 28.48
C TYR A 712 20.42 -8.65 27.41
N THR A 713 19.34 -9.39 27.67
CA THR A 713 18.73 -10.26 26.63
C THR A 713 17.93 -9.45 25.62
N LEU A 714 17.29 -8.34 26.05
CA LEU A 714 16.62 -7.41 25.14
C LEU A 714 17.65 -6.62 24.31
N ALA A 715 18.69 -6.10 24.96
CA ALA A 715 19.80 -5.43 24.28
C ALA A 715 20.50 -6.39 23.31
N LEU A 716 20.72 -7.66 23.69
CA LEU A 716 21.29 -8.67 22.81
C LEU A 716 20.40 -8.96 21.61
N ALA A 717 19.07 -9.05 21.78
CA ALA A 717 18.15 -9.24 20.65
C ALA A 717 18.20 -8.05 19.67
N ILE A 718 18.19 -6.82 20.18
CA ILE A 718 18.33 -5.61 19.36
C ILE A 718 19.70 -5.58 18.67
N VAL A 719 20.77 -5.86 19.41
CA VAL A 719 22.13 -5.91 18.87
C VAL A 719 22.26 -7.02 17.82
N VAL A 720 21.67 -8.19 18.01
CA VAL A 720 21.69 -9.27 17.01
C VAL A 720 20.95 -8.85 15.74
N VAL A 721 19.78 -8.22 15.84
CA VAL A 721 19.05 -7.69 14.67
C VAL A 721 19.85 -6.58 13.97
N LEU A 722 20.40 -5.63 14.73
CA LEU A 722 21.23 -4.55 14.18
C LEU A 722 22.54 -5.07 13.58
N THR A 723 23.16 -6.07 14.20
CA THR A 723 24.40 -6.69 13.72
C THR A 723 24.14 -7.53 12.48
N ILE A 724 23.03 -8.28 12.42
CA ILE A 724 22.65 -9.00 11.19
C ILE A 724 22.39 -8.01 10.05
N ASN A 725 21.62 -6.94 10.29
CA ASN A 725 21.38 -5.91 9.28
C ASN A 725 22.67 -5.16 8.89
N TRP A 726 23.55 -4.85 9.86
CA TRP A 726 24.80 -4.14 9.62
C TRP A 726 25.84 -5.00 8.90
N VAL A 727 26.00 -6.27 9.31
CA VAL A 727 26.88 -7.25 8.65
C VAL A 727 26.39 -7.50 7.22
N GLN A 728 25.08 -7.65 7.00
CA GLN A 728 24.56 -7.77 5.63
C GLN A 728 24.76 -6.50 4.79
N ALA A 729 24.69 -5.31 5.39
CA ALA A 729 24.86 -4.05 4.67
C ALA A 729 26.33 -3.68 4.38
N ASN A 730 27.27 -4.07 5.25
CA ASN A 730 28.65 -3.55 5.23
C ASN A 730 29.75 -4.60 5.05
N THR A 731 29.43 -5.89 5.13
CA THR A 731 30.38 -6.96 4.80
C THR A 731 29.81 -7.77 3.63
N GLY A 732 30.28 -7.45 2.43
CA GLY A 732 29.79 -8.04 1.19
C GLY A 732 30.37 -7.35 -0.04
N ALA A 733 30.11 -7.91 -1.22
CA ALA A 733 30.63 -7.42 -2.50
C ALA A 733 30.16 -5.98 -2.84
N VAL A 734 29.05 -5.53 -2.27
CA VAL A 734 28.52 -4.15 -2.39
C VAL A 734 29.52 -3.07 -1.94
N ALA A 735 30.28 -3.29 -0.85
CA ALA A 735 31.29 -2.32 -0.40
C ALA A 735 32.49 -2.22 -1.38
N PHE A 736 32.75 -3.29 -2.13
CA PHE A 736 33.74 -3.30 -3.19
C PHE A 736 33.22 -2.56 -4.43
N TYR A 737 31.97 -2.83 -4.86
CA TYR A 737 31.33 -2.12 -5.98
C TYR A 737 31.21 -0.62 -5.72
N LYS A 738 30.87 -0.22 -4.49
CA LYS A 738 30.81 1.20 -4.10
C LYS A 738 32.13 1.94 -4.35
N ARG A 739 33.28 1.31 -4.07
CA ARG A 739 34.60 1.90 -4.33
C ARG A 739 34.91 1.98 -5.82
N GLN A 740 34.50 0.98 -6.59
CA GLN A 740 34.67 0.97 -8.05
C GLN A 740 33.80 2.03 -8.72
N ALA A 741 32.51 2.09 -8.37
CA ALA A 741 31.58 3.11 -8.88
C ALA A 741 32.04 4.54 -8.53
N ALA A 742 32.71 4.75 -7.40
CA ALA A 742 33.28 6.05 -7.03
C ALA A 742 34.36 6.58 -8.01
N THR A 743 34.95 5.70 -8.83
CA THR A 743 35.95 6.05 -9.87
C THR A 743 35.35 6.67 -11.13
N PHE A 744 34.02 6.80 -11.20
CA PHE A 744 33.33 7.55 -12.24
C PHE A 744 33.84 9.01 -12.30
N ASP A 745 34.31 9.43 -13.48
CA ASP A 745 34.86 10.75 -13.73
C ASP A 745 33.85 11.63 -14.48
N ALA A 746 33.21 12.52 -13.74
CA ALA A 746 32.23 13.44 -14.29
C ALA A 746 32.83 14.48 -15.25
N SER A 747 34.13 14.78 -15.17
CA SER A 747 34.79 15.68 -16.12
C SER A 747 34.94 15.02 -17.49
N ARG A 748 35.15 13.70 -17.53
CA ARG A 748 35.13 12.93 -18.78
C ARG A 748 33.72 12.84 -19.36
N ALA A 749 32.73 12.56 -18.52
CA ALA A 749 31.32 12.61 -18.95
C ALA A 749 30.96 13.98 -19.53
N PHE A 750 31.32 15.08 -18.86
CA PHE A 750 31.12 16.43 -19.38
C PHE A 750 31.81 16.62 -20.75
N THR A 751 33.03 16.11 -20.93
CA THR A 751 33.75 16.17 -22.22
C THR A 751 33.02 15.40 -23.33
N HIS A 752 32.43 14.24 -23.02
CA HIS A 752 31.59 13.51 -23.97
C HIS A 752 30.32 14.30 -24.33
N ALA A 753 29.67 14.92 -23.34
CA ALA A 753 28.47 15.73 -23.57
C ALA A 753 28.79 16.98 -24.41
N ASP A 754 29.90 17.67 -24.12
CA ASP A 754 30.41 18.82 -24.89
C ASP A 754 30.67 18.43 -26.35
N ARG A 755 31.33 17.29 -26.57
CA ARG A 755 31.58 16.80 -27.93
C ARG A 755 30.29 16.47 -28.66
N LEU A 756 29.36 15.78 -28.00
CA LEU A 756 28.07 15.42 -28.57
C LEU A 756 27.26 16.67 -28.93
N ALA A 757 27.21 17.66 -28.04
CA ALA A 757 26.48 18.92 -28.19
C ALA A 757 27.17 19.96 -29.10
N ALA A 758 28.29 19.60 -29.75
CA ALA A 758 29.04 20.52 -30.59
C ALA A 758 28.16 21.08 -31.74
N PRO A 759 28.21 22.39 -32.01
CA PRO A 759 27.39 23.01 -33.07
C PRO A 759 27.59 22.39 -34.45
N GLU A 760 28.80 21.91 -34.75
CA GLU A 760 29.15 21.20 -35.99
C GLU A 760 28.37 19.90 -36.20
N TRP A 761 27.81 19.31 -35.13
CA TRP A 761 26.99 18.10 -35.20
C TRP A 761 25.50 18.42 -35.29
N GLN A 762 25.14 19.69 -35.53
CA GLN A 762 23.78 20.09 -35.92
C GLN A 762 22.68 19.55 -34.99
N GLY A 763 22.97 19.49 -33.68
CA GLY A 763 22.03 18.98 -32.67
C GLY A 763 21.76 17.47 -32.74
N ARG A 764 22.53 16.73 -33.54
CA ARG A 764 22.28 15.31 -33.88
C ARG A 764 20.87 15.11 -34.42
N ALA A 765 20.42 16.09 -35.21
CA ALA A 765 19.09 16.13 -35.77
C ALA A 765 18.84 14.94 -36.70
N LEU A 766 17.61 14.42 -36.69
CA LEU A 766 17.19 13.35 -37.60
C LEU A 766 17.50 13.72 -39.07
N GLY A 767 18.24 12.86 -39.76
CA GLY A 767 18.65 13.05 -41.15
C GLY A 767 19.86 13.98 -41.38
N SER A 768 20.52 14.46 -40.31
CA SER A 768 21.75 15.27 -40.41
C SER A 768 23.02 14.44 -40.42
N GLU A 769 24.10 14.95 -41.03
CA GLU A 769 25.45 14.31 -40.95
C GLU A 769 25.96 14.22 -39.50
N GLY A 770 25.51 15.12 -38.62
CA GLY A 770 25.86 15.12 -37.21
C GLY A 770 25.29 13.94 -36.43
N LEU A 771 24.14 13.39 -36.85
CA LEU A 771 23.58 12.17 -36.29
C LEU A 771 24.50 10.97 -36.53
N ASP A 772 24.97 10.82 -37.77
CA ASP A 772 25.89 9.74 -38.16
C ASP A 772 27.25 9.88 -37.47
N ALA A 773 27.77 11.12 -37.38
CA ALA A 773 29.01 11.42 -36.67
C ALA A 773 28.92 11.09 -35.17
N ALA A 774 27.79 11.38 -34.53
CA ALA A 774 27.55 11.01 -33.14
C ALA A 774 27.48 9.49 -32.94
N ALA A 775 26.78 8.77 -33.83
CA ALA A 775 26.73 7.31 -33.78
C ALA A 775 28.13 6.68 -33.91
N ALA A 776 28.94 7.17 -34.85
CA ALA A 776 30.32 6.74 -35.03
C ALA A 776 31.20 7.04 -33.81
N TYR A 777 31.05 8.22 -33.22
CA TYR A 777 31.78 8.60 -32.01
C TYR A 777 31.45 7.70 -30.82
N ILE A 778 30.18 7.39 -30.59
CA ILE A 778 29.73 6.50 -29.51
C ILE A 778 30.31 5.10 -29.71
N ALA A 779 30.24 4.56 -30.93
CA ALA A 779 30.81 3.25 -31.27
C ALA A 779 32.34 3.23 -31.04
N GLU A 780 33.04 4.30 -31.40
CA GLU A 780 34.47 4.44 -31.15
C GLU A 780 34.78 4.46 -29.63
N GLN A 781 33.99 5.18 -28.83
CA GLN A 781 34.19 5.21 -27.38
C GLN A 781 33.94 3.84 -26.74
N PHE A 782 32.91 3.10 -27.18
CA PHE A 782 32.69 1.72 -26.74
C PHE A 782 33.87 0.81 -27.08
N ALA A 783 34.36 0.85 -28.31
CA ALA A 783 35.51 0.06 -28.73
C ALA A 783 36.76 0.37 -27.92
N ARG A 784 37.03 1.66 -27.63
CA ARG A 784 38.19 2.10 -26.83
C ARG A 784 38.22 1.52 -25.42
N VAL A 785 37.06 1.32 -24.80
CA VAL A 785 36.95 0.79 -23.42
C VAL A 785 36.72 -0.73 -23.38
N GLY A 786 36.76 -1.41 -24.52
CA GLY A 786 36.66 -2.88 -24.60
C GLY A 786 35.24 -3.45 -24.60
N VAL A 787 34.21 -2.62 -24.79
CA VAL A 787 32.83 -3.09 -25.04
C VAL A 787 32.80 -3.81 -26.40
N GLN A 788 32.13 -4.95 -26.47
CA GLN A 788 32.05 -5.78 -27.68
C GLN A 788 30.88 -5.34 -28.57
N PRO A 789 31.00 -5.45 -29.90
CA PRO A 789 29.91 -5.13 -30.82
C PRO A 789 28.73 -6.12 -30.72
N ALA A 790 27.52 -5.59 -30.64
CA ALA A 790 26.26 -6.36 -30.61
C ALA A 790 25.25 -5.94 -31.69
N GLY A 791 25.65 -5.08 -32.64
CA GLY A 791 24.88 -4.70 -33.81
C GLY A 791 24.87 -5.78 -34.91
N GLU A 792 24.28 -5.42 -36.04
CA GLU A 792 24.21 -6.25 -37.24
C GLU A 792 25.61 -6.46 -37.83
N ASP A 793 25.84 -7.62 -38.45
CA ASP A 793 27.13 -8.02 -39.06
C ASP A 793 28.35 -7.91 -38.13
N LEU A 794 28.16 -8.13 -36.81
CA LEU A 794 29.19 -7.98 -35.78
C LEU A 794 29.77 -6.55 -35.68
N THR A 795 29.00 -5.56 -36.11
CA THR A 795 29.33 -4.14 -35.93
C THR A 795 28.68 -3.59 -34.64
N PHE A 796 28.93 -2.33 -34.31
CA PHE A 796 28.15 -1.64 -33.27
C PHE A 796 26.81 -1.10 -33.79
N PHE A 797 26.54 -1.19 -35.10
CA PHE A 797 25.41 -0.50 -35.69
C PHE A 797 24.25 -1.46 -35.94
N GLN A 798 23.06 -1.03 -35.56
CA GLN A 798 21.81 -1.65 -35.97
C GLN A 798 21.06 -0.63 -36.85
N PRO A 799 21.19 -0.72 -38.18
CA PRO A 799 20.59 0.24 -39.09
C PRO A 799 19.06 0.16 -39.08
N ARG A 800 18.43 1.33 -39.23
CA ARG A 800 16.98 1.53 -39.28
C ARG A 800 16.66 2.57 -40.32
N LYS A 801 15.39 2.59 -40.73
CA LYS A 801 14.85 3.59 -41.65
C LYS A 801 13.77 4.38 -40.94
N ARG A 802 13.79 5.70 -41.11
CA ARG A 802 12.86 6.65 -40.51
C ARG A 802 12.09 7.41 -41.58
N ALA A 803 10.85 7.71 -41.25
CA ALA A 803 10.02 8.65 -42.00
C ALA A 803 9.62 9.82 -41.09
N TYR A 804 9.71 11.05 -41.57
CA TYR A 804 9.26 12.23 -40.84
C TYR A 804 8.82 13.35 -41.78
N GLU A 805 8.05 14.29 -41.25
CA GLU A 805 7.71 15.53 -41.93
C GLU A 805 8.76 16.61 -41.63
N GLN A 806 9.37 17.15 -42.68
CA GLN A 806 10.36 18.22 -42.60
C GLN A 806 9.77 19.53 -43.11
N LEU A 807 9.80 20.56 -42.28
CA LEU A 807 9.37 21.90 -42.72
C LEU A 807 10.38 22.50 -43.70
N THR A 808 9.89 22.98 -44.84
CA THR A 808 10.72 23.63 -45.88
C THR A 808 10.72 25.15 -45.75
N ALA A 809 9.75 25.70 -45.02
CA ALA A 809 9.63 27.12 -44.73
C ALA A 809 9.07 27.33 -43.32
N ILE A 810 9.29 28.52 -42.75
CA ILE A 810 8.72 28.90 -41.45
C ILE A 810 7.20 28.94 -41.57
N PRO A 811 6.43 28.23 -40.71
CA PRO A 811 4.98 28.28 -40.71
C PRO A 811 4.47 29.72 -40.57
N THR A 812 3.43 30.10 -41.31
CA THR A 812 2.86 31.45 -41.25
C THR A 812 1.45 31.42 -40.67
N LEU A 813 1.22 32.26 -39.66
CA LEU A 813 -0.09 32.55 -39.09
C LEU A 813 -0.39 34.04 -39.25
N THR A 814 -1.41 34.38 -40.04
CA THR A 814 -1.88 35.77 -40.19
C THR A 814 -3.31 35.92 -39.75
N ILE A 815 -3.60 37.00 -39.03
CA ILE A 815 -4.94 37.33 -38.52
C ILE A 815 -5.41 38.59 -39.24
N GLU A 816 -6.59 38.54 -39.86
CA GLU A 816 -7.19 39.66 -40.58
C GLU A 816 -7.93 40.63 -39.63
N ASP A 817 -7.23 41.16 -38.62
CA ASP A 817 -7.78 42.06 -37.60
C ASP A 817 -7.09 43.44 -37.53
N GLY A 818 -6.11 43.69 -38.41
CA GLY A 818 -5.34 44.94 -38.47
C GLY A 818 -4.33 45.13 -37.32
N GLY A 819 -4.13 44.13 -36.45
CA GLY A 819 -3.14 44.18 -35.38
C GLY A 819 -1.74 43.72 -35.81
N ALA A 820 -0.78 43.72 -34.88
CA ALA A 820 0.58 43.28 -35.17
C ALA A 820 0.63 41.80 -35.59
N PRO A 821 1.48 41.42 -36.56
CA PRO A 821 1.60 40.03 -37.00
C PRO A 821 2.10 39.15 -35.83
N PRO A 822 1.50 37.97 -35.61
CA PRO A 822 2.00 37.01 -34.62
C PRO A 822 3.44 36.59 -34.92
N ARG A 823 4.25 36.34 -33.89
CA ARG A 823 5.64 35.89 -34.04
C ARG A 823 5.75 34.38 -33.85
N TYR A 824 6.41 33.73 -34.80
CA TYR A 824 6.74 32.32 -34.71
C TYR A 824 7.62 32.03 -33.48
N ARG A 825 7.38 30.90 -32.81
CA ARG A 825 8.05 30.44 -31.57
C ARG A 825 7.85 31.32 -30.33
N ARG A 826 6.96 32.33 -30.40
CA ARG A 826 6.59 33.18 -29.27
C ARG A 826 5.09 33.33 -29.11
N ASP A 827 4.39 33.62 -30.19
CA ASP A 827 2.93 33.77 -30.20
C ASP A 827 2.26 32.51 -30.79
N TYR A 828 2.95 31.76 -31.66
CA TYR A 828 2.49 30.48 -32.19
C TYR A 828 3.65 29.56 -32.61
N ALA A 829 3.37 28.26 -32.71
CA ALA A 829 4.28 27.23 -33.21
C ALA A 829 3.48 26.07 -33.81
N GLU A 830 4.12 25.22 -34.62
CA GLU A 830 3.53 23.96 -35.06
C GLU A 830 3.21 23.03 -33.87
N TYR A 831 2.07 22.35 -33.94
CA TYR A 831 1.70 21.35 -32.95
C TYR A 831 2.29 19.97 -33.32
N PRO A 832 3.04 19.31 -32.42
CA PRO A 832 3.54 17.96 -32.67
C PRO A 832 2.45 16.91 -32.44
N ASP A 833 1.63 16.64 -33.47
CA ASP A 833 0.63 15.56 -33.42
C ASP A 833 1.20 14.23 -33.96
N ARG A 834 0.49 13.13 -33.66
CA ARG A 834 0.71 11.81 -34.27
C ARG A 834 0.36 11.76 -35.76
N PHE A 835 -0.24 12.81 -36.29
CA PHE A 835 -0.69 12.95 -37.67
C PHE A 835 0.05 14.09 -38.37
N ARG A 836 -0.02 14.05 -39.70
CA ARG A 836 0.54 15.06 -40.60
C ARG A 836 0.01 16.46 -40.29
N ASN A 837 0.90 17.46 -40.35
CA ASN A 837 0.59 18.85 -40.01
C ASN A 837 0.79 19.83 -41.19
N LEU A 838 1.18 19.34 -42.36
CA LEU A 838 1.25 20.15 -43.58
C LEU A 838 -0.13 20.66 -44.00
N GLY A 839 -0.16 21.76 -44.75
CA GLY A 839 -1.37 22.25 -45.39
C GLY A 839 -1.53 23.76 -45.32
N GLU A 840 -2.58 24.25 -45.97
CA GLU A 840 -2.99 25.64 -45.95
C GLU A 840 -4.46 25.71 -45.55
N ALA A 841 -4.78 26.50 -44.53
CA ALA A 841 -6.12 26.69 -44.02
C ALA A 841 -6.47 28.18 -44.01
N HIS A 842 -7.65 28.51 -44.51
CA HIS A 842 -8.19 29.86 -44.49
C HIS A 842 -9.64 29.80 -44.03
N GLY A 843 -9.98 30.49 -42.95
CA GLY A 843 -11.34 30.41 -42.42
C GLY A 843 -11.57 31.31 -41.22
N ARG A 844 -12.84 31.45 -40.85
CA ARG A 844 -13.23 32.15 -39.62
C ARG A 844 -12.88 31.29 -38.42
N VAL A 845 -12.50 31.92 -37.30
CA VAL A 845 -12.22 31.18 -36.08
C VAL A 845 -13.53 30.83 -35.36
N ARG A 846 -13.67 29.58 -34.94
CA ARG A 846 -14.79 29.09 -34.13
C ARG A 846 -14.25 28.51 -32.83
N LEU A 847 -14.61 29.12 -31.70
CA LEU A 847 -14.32 28.57 -30.37
C LEU A 847 -15.16 27.31 -30.17
N LEU A 848 -14.52 26.24 -29.73
CA LEU A 848 -15.17 24.97 -29.40
C LEU A 848 -14.85 24.60 -27.95
N LEU A 849 -15.90 24.41 -27.15
CA LEU A 849 -15.83 23.90 -25.78
C LEU A 849 -16.64 22.60 -25.70
N MET A 850 -16.11 21.61 -25.00
CA MET A 850 -16.70 20.28 -24.90
C MET A 850 -16.74 19.82 -23.44
N GLY A 851 -17.93 19.37 -23.01
CA GLY A 851 -18.09 18.62 -21.78
C GLY A 851 -17.59 17.17 -21.92
N GLU A 852 -17.88 16.33 -20.93
CA GLU A 852 -17.58 14.89 -21.02
C GLU A 852 -18.36 14.25 -22.18
N LEU A 853 -17.69 13.73 -23.21
CA LEU A 853 -18.34 13.12 -24.37
C LEU A 853 -18.51 11.59 -24.19
N THR A 854 -19.70 11.09 -24.53
CA THR A 854 -20.02 9.66 -24.46
C THR A 854 -19.58 8.95 -25.73
N ALA A 855 -18.60 8.06 -25.62
CA ALA A 855 -18.26 7.14 -26.70
C ALA A 855 -19.18 5.90 -26.67
N GLN A 856 -19.81 5.60 -27.82
CA GLN A 856 -20.64 4.41 -28.02
C GLN A 856 -20.00 3.46 -29.04
N GLY A 857 -20.17 2.15 -28.86
CA GLY A 857 -19.76 1.15 -29.85
C GLY A 857 -18.71 0.15 -29.36
N THR A 858 -18.17 -0.63 -30.29
CA THR A 858 -17.13 -1.64 -30.00
C THR A 858 -15.75 -1.00 -30.06
N PHE A 859 -14.74 -1.66 -29.50
CA PHE A 859 -13.33 -1.22 -29.57
C PHE A 859 -12.90 -0.81 -31.00
N PHE A 860 -13.43 -1.49 -32.03
CA PHE A 860 -13.12 -1.24 -33.45
C PHE A 860 -14.02 -0.21 -34.14
N ARG A 861 -15.11 0.24 -33.50
CA ARG A 861 -16.08 1.21 -34.04
C ARG A 861 -16.61 2.09 -32.92
N GLN A 862 -15.75 2.96 -32.39
CA GLN A 862 -16.19 4.02 -31.50
C GLN A 862 -16.89 5.12 -32.29
N ARG A 863 -18.06 5.51 -31.82
CA ARG A 863 -18.94 6.55 -32.35
C ARG A 863 -19.17 7.55 -31.23
N ILE A 864 -19.03 8.85 -31.50
CA ILE A 864 -19.29 9.91 -30.53
C ILE A 864 -20.48 10.71 -31.07
N PRO A 865 -21.73 10.36 -30.67
CA PRO A 865 -22.94 10.94 -31.26
C PRO A 865 -22.98 12.47 -31.25
N ALA A 866 -22.43 13.08 -30.20
CA ALA A 866 -22.37 14.53 -30.04
C ALA A 866 -21.60 15.24 -31.18
N LEU A 867 -20.62 14.57 -31.80
CA LEU A 867 -19.74 15.15 -32.83
C LEU A 867 -20.27 14.95 -34.26
N GLU A 868 -21.21 14.03 -34.48
CA GLU A 868 -21.53 13.57 -35.84
C GLU A 868 -22.30 14.56 -36.70
N ASN A 869 -23.03 15.47 -36.07
CA ASN A 869 -23.83 16.48 -36.77
C ASN A 869 -23.07 17.80 -36.90
N LEU A 870 -21.80 17.85 -36.50
CA LEU A 870 -20.97 19.04 -36.62
C LEU A 870 -20.24 19.00 -37.96
N ASP A 871 -20.39 20.06 -38.75
CA ASP A 871 -19.65 20.27 -40.00
C ASP A 871 -19.08 21.69 -39.99
N PHE A 872 -17.78 21.78 -39.79
CA PHE A 872 -17.03 23.04 -39.69
C PHE A 872 -15.96 23.12 -40.78
N SER A 873 -16.19 22.47 -41.93
CA SER A 873 -15.19 22.29 -43.00
C SER A 873 -14.51 23.57 -43.47
N ASP A 874 -15.18 24.73 -43.39
CA ASP A 874 -14.66 26.05 -43.79
C ASP A 874 -14.09 26.90 -42.63
N ASP A 875 -14.17 26.41 -41.39
CA ASP A 875 -13.80 27.17 -40.19
C ASP A 875 -12.51 26.62 -39.54
N ILE A 876 -11.79 27.49 -38.84
CA ILE A 876 -10.62 27.16 -38.02
C ILE A 876 -11.09 26.98 -36.58
N LEU A 877 -10.89 25.80 -36.01
CA LEU A 877 -11.35 25.50 -34.65
C LEU A 877 -10.34 26.01 -33.62
N LEU A 878 -10.81 26.78 -32.65
CA LEU A 878 -10.02 27.19 -31.48
C LEU A 878 -10.45 26.34 -30.27
N VAL A 879 -9.51 25.57 -29.72
CA VAL A 879 -9.71 24.79 -28.48
C VAL A 879 -8.83 25.34 -27.36
N VAL A 880 -9.42 25.52 -26.18
CA VAL A 880 -8.76 26.15 -25.01
C VAL A 880 -7.97 25.17 -24.14
N ASN A 881 -8.27 23.87 -24.24
CA ASN A 881 -7.56 22.79 -23.58
C ASN A 881 -7.01 21.82 -24.64
N GLN A 882 -5.79 21.31 -24.44
CA GLN A 882 -5.16 20.44 -25.44
C GLN A 882 -5.87 19.09 -25.58
N ARG A 883 -6.49 18.59 -24.50
CA ARG A 883 -7.28 17.34 -24.49
C ARG A 883 -8.36 17.31 -25.56
N ASP A 884 -8.93 18.47 -25.87
CA ASP A 884 -10.07 18.62 -26.78
C ASP A 884 -9.66 18.50 -28.25
N LEU A 885 -8.36 18.60 -28.56
CA LEU A 885 -7.80 18.28 -29.86
C LEU A 885 -8.05 16.80 -30.25
N GLU A 886 -8.15 15.88 -29.28
CA GLU A 886 -8.49 14.49 -29.58
C GLU A 886 -9.89 14.34 -30.18
N TYR A 887 -10.83 15.20 -29.79
CA TYR A 887 -12.20 15.18 -30.31
C TYR A 887 -12.39 16.06 -31.53
N ALA A 888 -11.76 17.25 -31.54
CA ALA A 888 -11.81 18.18 -32.66
C ALA A 888 -11.36 17.51 -33.99
N ARG A 889 -10.50 16.48 -33.90
CA ARG A 889 -10.04 15.75 -35.09
C ARG A 889 -11.11 14.94 -35.82
N PHE A 890 -12.19 14.57 -35.14
CA PHE A 890 -13.31 13.84 -35.73
C PHE A 890 -14.33 14.77 -36.40
N ILE A 891 -14.17 16.08 -36.24
CA ILE A 891 -15.03 17.10 -36.82
C ILE A 891 -14.41 17.56 -38.16
N PRO A 892 -15.17 17.58 -39.27
CA PRO A 892 -14.73 18.21 -40.51
C PRO A 892 -14.35 19.67 -40.28
N ARG A 893 -13.15 20.11 -40.70
CA ARG A 893 -12.57 21.43 -40.37
C ARG A 893 -11.50 21.87 -41.36
N ALA A 894 -11.21 23.17 -41.43
CA ALA A 894 -10.13 23.72 -42.24
C ALA A 894 -8.76 23.65 -41.53
N GLY A 895 -8.73 23.95 -40.23
CA GLY A 895 -7.50 23.95 -39.41
C GLY A 895 -7.83 24.02 -37.92
N VAL A 896 -6.82 23.92 -37.05
CA VAL A 896 -7.00 24.00 -35.59
C VAL A 896 -5.97 24.90 -34.94
N LEU A 897 -6.42 25.75 -34.03
CA LEU A 897 -5.60 26.50 -33.09
C LEU A 897 -5.80 25.94 -31.69
N VAL A 898 -4.71 25.56 -31.05
CA VAL A 898 -4.72 24.98 -29.70
C VAL A 898 -3.99 25.92 -28.76
N VAL A 899 -4.61 26.30 -27.65
CA VAL A 899 -3.92 27.12 -26.66
C VAL A 899 -2.87 26.27 -25.94
N ALA A 900 -1.62 26.72 -25.93
CA ALA A 900 -0.56 26.08 -25.18
C ALA A 900 -0.87 26.14 -23.67
N GLU A 901 -0.66 25.04 -22.94
CA GLU A 901 -0.85 25.01 -21.49
C GLU A 901 0.39 25.57 -20.77
N ASP A 902 1.57 25.32 -21.35
CA ASP A 902 2.85 25.91 -20.97
C ASP A 902 3.40 26.73 -22.15
N GLU A 903 3.71 28.02 -21.94
CA GLU A 903 4.28 28.87 -22.99
C GLU A 903 5.65 28.38 -23.49
N THR A 904 6.37 27.59 -22.68
CA THR A 904 7.64 27.00 -23.11
C THR A 904 7.47 25.97 -24.25
N ASP A 905 6.29 25.37 -24.41
CA ASP A 905 5.97 24.45 -25.51
C ASP A 905 6.15 25.11 -26.89
N LEU A 906 5.86 26.42 -26.98
CA LEU A 906 6.05 27.19 -28.21
C LEU A 906 7.52 27.23 -28.65
N GLN A 907 8.46 27.11 -27.70
CA GLN A 907 9.90 27.12 -27.96
C GLN A 907 10.48 25.71 -28.20
N ARG A 908 9.75 24.64 -27.86
CA ARG A 908 10.21 23.25 -27.99
C ARG A 908 10.15 22.77 -29.44
N ARG A 909 11.25 22.20 -29.95
CA ARG A 909 11.29 21.54 -31.26
C ARG A 909 10.83 20.10 -31.16
N ALA A 910 10.09 19.62 -32.15
CA ALA A 910 9.64 18.23 -32.22
C ALA A 910 9.66 17.76 -33.67
N THR A 911 9.92 16.47 -33.87
CA THR A 911 9.80 15.85 -35.19
C THR A 911 8.33 15.64 -35.51
N LEU A 912 7.90 16.16 -36.66
CA LEU A 912 6.51 16.08 -37.10
C LEU A 912 6.22 14.72 -37.75
N SER A 913 5.01 14.23 -37.54
CA SER A 913 4.58 12.93 -38.02
C SER A 913 4.25 12.98 -39.52
N PRO A 914 4.77 12.06 -40.36
CA PRO A 914 4.38 11.96 -41.76
C PRO A 914 3.05 11.20 -41.95
N ARG A 915 2.47 10.68 -40.85
CA ARG A 915 1.33 9.76 -40.86
C ARG A 915 0.04 10.49 -41.29
N ASP A 916 -0.63 9.94 -42.28
CA ASP A 916 -1.92 10.45 -42.73
C ASP A 916 -2.96 10.36 -41.58
N PRO A 917 -3.81 11.39 -41.39
CA PRO A 917 -4.90 11.38 -40.41
C PRO A 917 -5.89 10.20 -40.56
N VAL A 918 -5.88 9.43 -41.66
CA VAL A 918 -6.78 8.28 -41.88
C VAL A 918 -6.03 7.04 -42.39
N VAL A 919 -5.59 6.15 -41.49
CA VAL A 919 -5.25 4.76 -41.86
C VAL A 919 -6.50 3.89 -41.71
N GLU A 920 -7.09 3.48 -42.83
CA GLU A 920 -8.15 2.46 -42.86
C GLU A 920 -7.58 1.09 -42.45
N LEU A 921 -8.15 0.50 -41.40
CA LEU A 921 -8.24 -0.95 -41.29
C LEU A 921 -9.72 -1.33 -41.48
N PHE A 922 -9.99 -2.09 -42.56
CA PHE A 922 -11.28 -2.70 -42.91
C PHE A 922 -12.37 -1.79 -43.52
N GLY A 923 -12.09 -1.24 -44.71
CA GLY A 923 -13.10 -0.98 -45.75
C GLY A 923 -14.35 -0.19 -45.34
N THR A 924 -14.16 1.00 -44.77
CA THR A 924 -15.28 1.85 -44.28
C THR A 924 -15.56 3.08 -45.14
N GLY A 925 -14.80 3.34 -46.20
CA GLY A 925 -15.15 4.35 -47.20
C GLY A 925 -15.03 5.79 -46.71
N ARG A 926 -14.08 6.08 -45.80
CA ARG A 926 -13.70 7.45 -45.42
C ARG A 926 -12.51 7.92 -46.26
N ARG A 927 -12.54 9.19 -46.70
CA ARG A 927 -11.53 9.76 -47.62
C ARG A 927 -10.19 10.01 -46.92
N VAL A 928 -9.13 9.61 -47.60
CA VAL A 928 -7.72 9.98 -47.38
C VAL A 928 -7.53 11.48 -47.65
N GLY A 929 -6.73 12.19 -46.83
CA GLY A 929 -6.15 13.50 -47.20
C GLY A 929 -6.98 14.77 -46.95
N GLN A 930 -7.46 15.03 -45.73
CA GLN A 930 -7.63 16.42 -45.27
C GLN A 930 -6.47 16.77 -44.33
N ASP A 931 -5.39 17.24 -44.95
CA ASP A 931 -4.24 17.87 -44.30
C ASP A 931 -4.73 19.20 -43.67
N ALA A 932 -5.12 19.15 -42.39
CA ALA A 932 -5.64 20.29 -41.64
C ALA A 932 -4.57 20.77 -40.65
N PRO A 933 -3.90 21.91 -40.92
CA PRO A 933 -2.80 22.36 -40.09
C PRO A 933 -3.27 22.71 -38.67
N VAL A 934 -2.46 22.30 -37.70
CA VAL A 934 -2.65 22.48 -36.26
C VAL A 934 -1.48 23.29 -35.71
N LEU A 935 -1.80 24.45 -35.15
CA LEU A 935 -0.83 25.32 -34.49
C LEU A 935 -1.13 25.44 -33.00
N TRP A 936 -0.08 25.38 -32.19
CA TRP A 936 -0.11 25.95 -30.85
C TRP A 936 -0.12 27.48 -30.93
N ILE A 937 -0.88 28.11 -30.04
CA ILE A 937 -0.87 29.56 -29.84
C ILE A 937 -0.69 29.91 -28.36
N SER A 938 -0.06 31.05 -28.09
CA SER A 938 0.08 31.55 -26.72
C SER A 938 -1.27 31.96 -26.15
N GLU A 939 -1.40 31.94 -24.82
CA GLU A 939 -2.61 32.40 -24.16
C GLU A 939 -2.89 33.88 -24.47
N ALA A 940 -1.84 34.70 -24.60
CA ALA A 940 -1.96 36.09 -25.02
C ALA A 940 -2.56 36.23 -26.44
N LEU A 941 -2.16 35.37 -27.38
CA LEU A 941 -2.72 35.37 -28.74
C LEU A 941 -4.16 34.84 -28.75
N ALA A 942 -4.46 33.81 -27.96
CA ALA A 942 -5.82 33.28 -27.79
C ALA A 942 -6.76 34.34 -27.18
N ASN A 943 -6.31 35.05 -26.13
CA ASN A 943 -7.06 36.16 -25.53
C ASN A 943 -7.29 37.31 -26.52
N ARG A 944 -6.37 37.55 -27.48
CA ARG A 944 -6.60 38.50 -28.59
C ARG A 944 -7.71 38.04 -29.52
N LEU A 945 -7.71 36.76 -29.92
CA LEU A 945 -8.78 36.18 -30.74
C LEU A 945 -10.14 36.21 -30.03
N LEU A 946 -10.14 36.08 -28.71
CA LEU A 946 -11.33 36.07 -27.86
C LEU A 946 -11.77 37.47 -27.39
N ALA A 947 -11.03 38.54 -27.70
CA ALA A 947 -11.23 39.86 -27.11
C ALA A 947 -12.66 40.41 -27.25
N GLU A 948 -13.34 40.10 -28.37
CA GLU A 948 -14.73 40.52 -28.61
C GLU A 948 -15.77 39.77 -27.76
N THR A 949 -15.41 38.60 -27.23
CA THR A 949 -16.31 37.80 -26.40
C THR A 949 -16.49 38.38 -25.01
N GLY A 950 -15.53 39.22 -24.56
CA GLY A 950 -15.46 39.76 -23.22
C GLY A 950 -14.92 38.78 -22.16
N PHE A 951 -14.51 37.57 -22.55
CA PHE A 951 -14.01 36.53 -21.67
C PHE A 951 -12.58 36.12 -22.03
N THR A 952 -11.83 35.72 -21.02
CA THR A 952 -10.46 35.21 -21.13
C THR A 952 -10.44 33.68 -21.31
N VAL A 953 -9.30 33.14 -21.76
CA VAL A 953 -9.07 31.68 -21.83
C VAL A 953 -9.36 31.01 -20.49
N ASP A 954 -8.88 31.58 -19.39
CA ASP A 954 -9.10 31.06 -18.04
C ASP A 954 -10.59 30.97 -17.66
N GLU A 955 -11.39 31.96 -18.06
CA GLU A 955 -12.83 31.95 -17.81
C GLU A 955 -13.53 30.88 -18.66
N TYR A 956 -13.08 30.68 -19.90
CA TYR A 956 -13.59 29.61 -20.76
C TYR A 956 -13.19 28.21 -20.27
N ARG A 957 -11.97 28.01 -19.79
CA ARG A 957 -11.55 26.76 -19.15
C ARG A 957 -12.42 26.44 -17.94
N ARG A 958 -12.73 27.42 -17.09
CA ARG A 958 -13.66 27.24 -15.97
C ARG A 958 -15.08 26.95 -16.43
N ALA A 959 -15.58 27.65 -17.44
CA ALA A 959 -16.91 27.41 -18.00
C ALA A 959 -17.04 26.01 -18.59
N GLU A 960 -16.00 25.52 -19.26
CA GLU A 960 -15.96 24.17 -19.84
C GLU A 960 -16.08 23.08 -18.77
N THR A 961 -15.50 23.25 -17.57
CA THR A 961 -15.69 22.30 -16.46
C THR A 961 -17.13 22.22 -15.94
N THR A 962 -17.99 23.16 -16.31
CA THR A 962 -19.40 23.18 -15.92
C THR A 962 -20.34 22.61 -16.99
N LEU A 963 -19.82 22.28 -18.18
CA LEU A 963 -20.60 21.67 -19.26
C LEU A 963 -21.04 20.25 -18.87
N GLY A 964 -22.26 19.91 -19.25
CA GLY A 964 -22.85 18.59 -19.05
C GLY A 964 -22.27 17.52 -19.97
N LEU A 965 -22.74 16.27 -19.77
CA LEU A 965 -22.40 15.14 -20.63
C LEU A 965 -22.91 15.38 -22.06
N ASP A 966 -22.07 15.13 -23.07
CA ASP A 966 -22.34 15.35 -24.50
C ASP A 966 -22.71 16.80 -24.88
N GLU A 967 -22.46 17.76 -23.98
CA GLU A 967 -22.69 19.17 -24.25
C GLU A 967 -21.51 19.78 -25.01
N ILE A 968 -21.81 20.43 -26.13
CA ILE A 968 -20.82 21.10 -26.98
C ILE A 968 -21.27 22.52 -27.20
N VAL A 969 -20.38 23.47 -26.90
CA VAL A 969 -20.60 24.89 -27.15
C VAL A 969 -19.66 25.33 -28.25
N ALA A 970 -20.24 25.70 -29.39
CA ALA A 970 -19.52 26.28 -30.51
C ALA A 970 -19.90 27.77 -30.65
N ARG A 971 -18.90 28.65 -30.74
CA ARG A 971 -19.11 30.10 -30.87
C ARG A 971 -18.27 30.69 -31.99
N ASP A 972 -18.92 31.40 -32.91
CA ASP A 972 -18.25 32.12 -33.99
C ASP A 972 -17.48 33.32 -33.45
N LEU A 973 -16.27 33.51 -33.97
CA LEU A 973 -15.45 34.69 -33.75
C LEU A 973 -15.30 35.48 -35.07
N GLN A 974 -15.16 36.80 -34.99
CA GLN A 974 -14.97 37.68 -36.15
C GLN A 974 -13.62 37.53 -36.89
N PRO A 975 -12.45 37.35 -36.24
CA PRO A 975 -11.20 37.30 -36.97
C PRO A 975 -11.17 36.12 -37.93
N THR A 976 -10.79 36.39 -39.18
CA THR A 976 -10.42 35.37 -40.15
C THR A 976 -8.93 35.11 -40.03
N VAL A 977 -8.55 33.85 -40.06
CA VAL A 977 -7.18 33.40 -39.88
C VAL A 977 -6.73 32.64 -41.12
N HIS A 978 -5.49 32.87 -41.51
CA HIS A 978 -4.81 32.13 -42.55
C HIS A 978 -3.59 31.44 -41.95
N ILE A 979 -3.53 30.12 -42.15
CA ILE A 979 -2.47 29.22 -41.66
C ILE A 979 -1.82 28.59 -42.88
N ARG A 980 -0.50 28.59 -42.93
CA ARG A 980 0.26 27.87 -43.94
C ARG A 980 1.42 27.13 -43.27
N VAL A 981 1.44 25.82 -43.43
CA VAL A 981 2.51 24.92 -42.95
C VAL A 981 3.07 24.18 -44.16
N GLU A 982 4.26 24.58 -44.58
CA GLU A 982 4.93 24.01 -45.76
C GLU A 982 6.05 23.06 -45.36
N GLY A 983 6.09 21.91 -46.02
CA GLY A 983 7.10 20.90 -45.77
C GLY A 983 7.04 19.76 -46.77
N GLU A 984 7.94 18.81 -46.59
CA GLU A 984 8.06 17.61 -47.39
C GLU A 984 8.16 16.38 -46.48
N ILE A 985 7.69 15.23 -46.97
CA ILE A 985 7.83 13.96 -46.27
C ILE A 985 9.18 13.36 -46.68
N ARG A 986 10.05 13.14 -45.68
CA ARG A 986 11.29 12.41 -45.84
C ARG A 986 11.03 10.96 -45.47
N GLU A 987 11.13 10.05 -46.43
CA GLU A 987 11.00 8.60 -46.21
C GLU A 987 12.36 7.91 -46.31
N ASP A 988 12.46 6.71 -45.75
CA ASP A 988 13.64 5.84 -45.83
C ASP A 988 14.95 6.49 -45.36
N VAL A 989 14.87 7.46 -44.44
CA VAL A 989 16.05 8.15 -43.90
C VAL A 989 16.85 7.17 -43.03
N PRO A 990 18.11 6.86 -43.38
CA PRO A 990 18.91 5.92 -42.62
C PRO A 990 19.27 6.50 -41.26
N VAL A 991 19.10 5.70 -40.22
CA VAL A 991 19.60 5.98 -38.86
C VAL A 991 20.19 4.68 -38.30
N ALA A 992 20.97 4.75 -37.23
CA ALA A 992 21.52 3.55 -36.59
C ALA A 992 21.34 3.61 -35.07
N HIS A 993 20.97 2.49 -34.46
CA HIS A 993 21.24 2.31 -33.03
C HIS A 993 22.69 1.87 -32.86
N VAL A 994 23.33 2.36 -31.80
CA VAL A 994 24.69 1.93 -31.42
C VAL A 994 24.57 0.95 -30.25
N VAL A 995 24.87 -0.31 -30.53
CA VAL A 995 24.64 -1.45 -29.63
C VAL A 995 25.96 -2.14 -29.33
N GLY A 996 26.34 -2.15 -28.05
CA GLY A 996 27.53 -2.83 -27.55
C GLY A 996 27.23 -3.59 -26.26
N TYR A 997 28.04 -4.59 -25.92
CA TYR A 997 27.81 -5.39 -24.70
C TYR A 997 29.09 -5.76 -23.96
N ILE A 998 28.94 -6.05 -22.68
CA ILE A 998 29.95 -6.65 -21.81
C ILE A 998 29.44 -8.05 -21.45
N PRO A 999 30.16 -9.13 -21.83
CA PRO A 999 29.71 -10.49 -21.57
C PRO A 999 29.73 -10.81 -20.08
N GLY A 1000 28.73 -11.57 -19.63
CA GLY A 1000 28.72 -12.19 -18.31
C GLY A 1000 29.80 -13.27 -18.19
N THR A 1001 30.31 -13.50 -16.98
CA THR A 1001 31.38 -14.48 -16.71
C THR A 1001 30.91 -15.71 -15.94
N SER A 1002 29.61 -15.85 -15.68
CA SER A 1002 29.05 -16.93 -14.86
C SER A 1002 28.30 -17.92 -15.73
N ASP A 1003 28.66 -19.21 -15.67
CA ASP A 1003 28.03 -20.27 -16.47
C ASP A 1003 26.50 -20.38 -16.27
N ASP A 1004 25.99 -19.94 -15.12
CA ASP A 1004 24.55 -20.00 -14.77
C ASP A 1004 23.77 -18.69 -15.05
N LEU A 1005 24.45 -17.56 -15.26
CA LEU A 1005 23.85 -16.22 -15.30
C LEU A 1005 24.27 -15.38 -16.50
N ASP A 1006 25.23 -15.85 -17.30
CA ASP A 1006 25.75 -15.15 -18.46
C ASP A 1006 24.67 -14.87 -19.51
N ASN A 1007 23.65 -15.72 -19.58
CA ASN A 1007 22.46 -15.56 -20.39
C ASN A 1007 21.45 -14.51 -19.86
N GLN A 1008 21.55 -14.04 -18.62
CA GLN A 1008 20.72 -12.93 -18.13
C GLN A 1008 21.32 -11.60 -18.58
N MET A 1009 20.47 -10.64 -18.95
CA MET A 1009 20.91 -9.40 -19.58
C MET A 1009 20.37 -8.14 -18.91
N LEU A 1010 21.25 -7.20 -18.58
CA LEU A 1010 20.90 -5.84 -18.18
C LEU A 1010 21.02 -4.91 -19.37
N LEU A 1011 19.95 -4.19 -19.71
CA LEU A 1011 19.97 -3.22 -20.81
C LEU A 1011 20.16 -1.82 -20.24
N VAL A 1012 21.08 -1.05 -20.81
CA VAL A 1012 21.35 0.34 -20.46
C VAL A 1012 21.07 1.16 -21.70
N MET A 1013 20.08 2.04 -21.64
CA MET A 1013 19.53 2.74 -22.79
C MET A 1013 19.64 4.24 -22.63
N ALA A 1014 20.08 4.94 -23.67
CA ALA A 1014 20.08 6.40 -23.73
C ALA A 1014 19.74 6.84 -25.15
N LYS A 1015 18.85 7.82 -25.27
CA LYS A 1015 18.58 8.47 -26.54
C LYS A 1015 19.77 9.36 -26.89
N TYR A 1016 20.18 9.41 -28.16
CA TYR A 1016 21.27 10.29 -28.60
C TYR A 1016 20.88 11.30 -29.69
N ASP A 1017 19.72 11.12 -30.33
CA ASP A 1017 19.25 11.93 -31.45
C ASP A 1017 18.31 13.07 -31.03
N GLY A 1018 18.31 14.13 -31.84
CA GLY A 1018 17.49 15.32 -31.67
C GLY A 1018 16.44 15.48 -32.76
N PRO A 1019 15.47 16.40 -32.57
CA PRO A 1019 14.43 16.67 -33.57
C PRO A 1019 15.04 17.12 -34.91
N ALA A 1020 14.30 16.94 -35.99
CA ALA A 1020 14.73 17.34 -37.33
C ALA A 1020 15.08 18.85 -37.40
N LEU A 1021 15.99 19.21 -38.31
CA LEU A 1021 16.43 20.60 -38.49
C LEU A 1021 15.27 21.51 -38.90
N ALA A 1022 15.19 22.65 -38.22
CA ALA A 1022 14.20 23.68 -38.48
C ALA A 1022 14.58 24.55 -39.70
N PRO A 1023 13.58 25.10 -40.42
CA PRO A 1023 13.81 25.91 -41.62
C PRO A 1023 14.41 27.30 -41.32
N ASP A 1024 14.39 27.75 -40.06
CA ASP A 1024 15.00 29.00 -39.59
C ASP A 1024 16.51 28.89 -39.34
N GLY A 1025 17.09 27.69 -39.47
CA GLY A 1025 18.51 27.44 -39.27
C GLY A 1025 18.96 27.42 -37.80
N GLU A 1026 18.03 27.53 -36.85
CA GLU A 1026 18.33 27.45 -35.42
C GLU A 1026 18.55 25.99 -35.01
N ILE A 1027 19.67 25.71 -34.36
CA ILE A 1027 20.05 24.36 -33.93
C ILE A 1027 19.69 24.17 -32.46
N VAL A 1028 19.09 23.03 -32.13
CA VAL A 1028 18.88 22.58 -30.75
C VAL A 1028 20.06 21.68 -30.36
N PRO A 1029 20.99 22.12 -29.49
CA PRO A 1029 22.20 21.34 -29.20
C PRO A 1029 21.92 20.02 -28.47
N GLY A 1030 20.86 19.97 -27.65
CA GLY A 1030 20.46 18.79 -26.88
C GLY A 1030 21.47 18.40 -25.79
N ALA A 1031 22.14 19.39 -25.18
CA ALA A 1031 23.23 19.12 -24.24
C ALA A 1031 22.76 18.28 -23.04
N ASN A 1032 21.61 18.62 -22.45
CA ASN A 1032 20.98 17.84 -21.39
C ASN A 1032 19.99 16.80 -21.95
N ASP A 1033 19.14 17.18 -22.90
CA ASP A 1033 18.00 16.38 -23.41
C ASP A 1033 18.39 14.98 -23.89
N ASN A 1034 19.60 14.80 -24.41
CA ASN A 1034 20.09 13.49 -24.85
C ASN A 1034 21.62 13.29 -24.69
N ALA A 1035 22.46 14.33 -24.86
CA ALA A 1035 23.92 14.17 -24.80
C ALA A 1035 24.43 13.82 -23.39
N SER A 1036 23.85 14.41 -22.35
CA SER A 1036 24.20 14.13 -20.95
C SER A 1036 24.00 12.65 -20.57
N ALA A 1037 22.94 12.03 -21.08
CA ALA A 1037 22.60 10.64 -20.83
C ALA A 1037 23.62 9.68 -21.45
N VAL A 1038 23.95 9.90 -22.73
CA VAL A 1038 24.96 9.13 -23.46
C VAL A 1038 26.35 9.30 -22.85
N ALA A 1039 26.70 10.52 -22.45
CA ALA A 1039 27.95 10.80 -21.76
C ALA A 1039 28.10 10.00 -20.45
N VAL A 1040 27.04 9.94 -19.65
CA VAL A 1040 27.00 9.13 -18.42
C VAL A 1040 27.09 7.64 -18.74
N MET A 1041 26.42 7.17 -19.80
CA MET A 1041 26.51 5.78 -20.26
C MET A 1041 27.95 5.39 -20.64
N LEU A 1042 28.61 6.21 -21.47
CA LEU A 1042 29.97 5.95 -21.95
C LEU A 1042 30.96 5.86 -20.77
N GLU A 1043 30.86 6.79 -19.82
CA GLU A 1043 31.73 6.80 -18.64
C GLU A 1043 31.39 5.65 -17.67
N ALA A 1044 30.12 5.25 -17.54
CA ALA A 1044 29.74 4.08 -16.76
C ALA A 1044 30.28 2.78 -17.37
N ALA A 1045 30.24 2.63 -18.70
CA ALA A 1045 30.82 1.49 -19.42
C ALA A 1045 32.33 1.39 -19.18
N ARG A 1046 33.04 2.53 -19.22
CA ARG A 1046 34.47 2.59 -18.86
C ARG A 1046 34.71 2.11 -17.42
N VAL A 1047 33.96 2.64 -16.46
CA VAL A 1047 34.11 2.27 -15.03
C VAL A 1047 33.92 0.77 -14.84
N LEU A 1048 32.96 0.15 -15.51
CA LEU A 1048 32.72 -1.30 -15.41
C LEU A 1048 33.91 -2.10 -15.95
N GLN A 1049 34.48 -1.69 -17.09
CA GLN A 1049 35.60 -2.40 -17.74
C GLN A 1049 36.95 -2.17 -17.04
N GLU A 1050 37.27 -0.93 -16.67
CA GLU A 1050 38.59 -0.57 -16.12
C GLU A 1050 38.72 -0.81 -14.61
N SER A 1051 37.62 -0.95 -13.87
CA SER A 1051 37.67 -1.15 -12.42
C SER A 1051 38.00 -2.59 -11.97
N GLY A 1052 38.15 -3.53 -12.91
CA GLY A 1052 38.31 -4.96 -12.62
C GLY A 1052 37.00 -5.64 -12.17
N TYR A 1053 35.86 -5.01 -12.39
CA TYR A 1053 34.55 -5.62 -12.22
C TYR A 1053 34.29 -6.63 -13.36
N GLN A 1054 33.82 -7.82 -13.00
CA GLN A 1054 33.43 -8.86 -13.95
C GLN A 1054 31.96 -9.19 -13.72
N PRO A 1055 31.02 -8.75 -14.57
CA PRO A 1055 29.62 -9.04 -14.35
C PRO A 1055 29.35 -10.53 -14.52
N TYR A 1056 28.48 -11.10 -13.71
CA TYR A 1056 28.01 -12.48 -13.91
C TYR A 1056 26.98 -12.53 -15.05
N LYS A 1057 26.20 -11.46 -15.18
CA LYS A 1057 25.19 -11.27 -16.22
C LYS A 1057 25.75 -10.45 -17.37
N THR A 1058 25.20 -10.61 -18.55
CA THR A 1058 25.58 -9.79 -19.69
C THR A 1058 25.00 -8.37 -19.53
N ILE A 1059 25.77 -7.33 -19.86
CA ILE A 1059 25.29 -5.93 -19.84
C ILE A 1059 25.30 -5.40 -21.27
N LEU A 1060 24.15 -5.03 -21.80
CA LEU A 1060 23.96 -4.45 -23.14
C LEU A 1060 23.77 -2.94 -23.02
N PHE A 1061 24.61 -2.18 -23.72
CA PHE A 1061 24.53 -0.73 -23.86
C PHE A 1061 23.90 -0.40 -25.21
N VAL A 1062 22.89 0.46 -25.20
CA VAL A 1062 22.11 0.84 -26.38
C VAL A 1062 21.98 2.37 -26.41
N ALA A 1063 22.76 3.02 -27.26
CA ALA A 1063 22.49 4.40 -27.63
C ALA A 1063 21.56 4.39 -28.85
N TYR A 1064 20.31 4.79 -28.67
CA TYR A 1064 19.26 4.63 -29.69
C TYR A 1064 18.78 5.97 -30.25
N SER A 1065 18.19 5.89 -31.45
CA SER A 1065 17.56 6.99 -32.16
C SER A 1065 16.05 6.77 -32.18
N ASN A 1066 15.28 7.74 -31.69
CA ASN A 1066 13.84 7.62 -31.49
C ASN A 1066 13.01 8.73 -32.13
N GLU A 1067 13.61 9.53 -33.00
CA GLU A 1067 12.89 10.53 -33.78
C GLU A 1067 12.32 9.93 -35.08
N GLY A 1068 11.18 10.45 -35.51
CA GLY A 1068 10.46 9.99 -36.70
C GLY A 1068 9.69 8.68 -36.50
N LEU A 1069 9.12 8.15 -37.58
CA LEU A 1069 8.36 6.90 -37.60
C LEU A 1069 9.16 5.77 -38.26
N GLU A 1070 9.00 4.55 -37.75
CA GLU A 1070 9.50 3.32 -38.35
C GLU A 1070 8.32 2.53 -38.93
N GLY A 1071 8.34 2.24 -40.24
CA GLY A 1071 7.25 1.49 -40.88
C GLY A 1071 5.86 2.11 -40.71
N GLY A 1072 5.79 3.44 -40.54
CA GLY A 1072 4.53 4.17 -40.31
C GLY A 1072 4.02 4.18 -38.87
N GLN A 1073 4.81 3.67 -37.91
CA GLN A 1073 4.48 3.68 -36.48
C GLN A 1073 5.56 4.41 -35.68
N VAL A 1074 5.21 4.89 -34.48
CA VAL A 1074 6.22 5.43 -33.55
C VAL A 1074 7.16 4.27 -33.19
N PRO A 1075 8.48 4.43 -33.33
CA PRO A 1075 9.41 3.35 -33.04
C PRO A 1075 9.22 2.88 -31.59
N PRO A 1076 8.85 1.61 -31.37
CA PRO A 1076 8.74 1.09 -30.02
C PRO A 1076 10.14 0.98 -29.39
N ILE A 1077 10.27 1.38 -28.13
CA ILE A 1077 11.52 1.29 -27.37
C ILE A 1077 11.52 -0.06 -26.64
N GLU A 1078 11.51 -1.15 -27.39
CA GLU A 1078 11.39 -2.51 -26.87
C GLU A 1078 12.75 -3.22 -26.79
N PRO A 1079 13.16 -3.74 -25.63
CA PRO A 1079 14.40 -4.50 -25.44
C PRO A 1079 14.65 -5.58 -26.51
N SER A 1080 13.63 -6.37 -26.84
CA SER A 1080 13.73 -7.49 -27.79
C SER A 1080 14.09 -7.04 -29.20
N GLN A 1081 13.74 -5.82 -29.62
CA GLN A 1081 14.11 -5.30 -30.93
C GLN A 1081 15.60 -5.04 -31.08
N PHE A 1082 16.27 -4.64 -30.01
CA PHE A 1082 17.71 -4.46 -30.00
C PHE A 1082 18.45 -5.81 -30.02
N LEU A 1083 17.88 -6.85 -29.38
CA LEU A 1083 18.45 -8.20 -29.39
C LEU A 1083 18.42 -8.86 -30.76
N LYS A 1084 17.45 -8.50 -31.62
CA LYS A 1084 17.37 -9.00 -32.99
C LYS A 1084 18.50 -8.52 -33.90
N ALA A 1085 19.32 -7.54 -33.47
CA ALA A 1085 20.49 -7.07 -34.21
C ALA A 1085 21.50 -8.20 -34.48
N LYS A 1086 21.64 -9.14 -33.53
CA LYS A 1086 22.65 -10.20 -33.60
C LYS A 1086 21.98 -11.56 -33.60
N TYR A 1087 22.28 -12.35 -34.64
CA TYR A 1087 21.70 -13.67 -34.79
C TYR A 1087 21.96 -14.53 -33.54
N GLY A 1088 20.89 -15.10 -32.97
CA GLY A 1088 20.94 -15.93 -31.77
C GLY A 1088 20.81 -15.17 -30.44
N PHE A 1089 20.92 -13.83 -30.39
CA PHE A 1089 20.81 -13.09 -29.13
C PHE A 1089 19.39 -13.16 -28.53
N ASP A 1090 18.37 -12.95 -29.34
CA ASP A 1090 16.93 -12.98 -28.96
C ASP A 1090 16.48 -14.34 -28.35
N GLY A 1091 17.15 -15.44 -28.72
CA GLY A 1091 16.86 -16.78 -28.19
C GLY A 1091 17.81 -17.25 -27.08
N THR A 1092 18.94 -16.56 -26.87
CA THR A 1092 19.97 -16.97 -25.90
C THR A 1092 19.91 -16.11 -24.64
N PHE A 1093 19.66 -14.81 -24.77
CA PHE A 1093 19.69 -13.89 -23.64
C PHE A 1093 18.29 -13.53 -23.14
N GLN A 1094 18.13 -13.47 -21.82
CA GLN A 1094 16.90 -13.06 -21.16
C GLN A 1094 17.08 -11.67 -20.53
N PRO A 1095 16.44 -10.61 -21.06
CA PRO A 1095 16.39 -9.30 -20.42
C PRO A 1095 15.87 -9.39 -18.98
N GLU A 1096 16.66 -8.94 -18.01
CA GLU A 1096 16.28 -8.92 -16.59
C GLU A 1096 15.88 -7.52 -16.11
N ALA A 1097 16.52 -6.48 -16.64
CA ALA A 1097 16.26 -5.09 -16.25
C ALA A 1097 16.66 -4.12 -17.36
N VAL A 1098 15.90 -3.03 -17.49
CA VAL A 1098 16.17 -1.94 -18.42
C VAL A 1098 16.44 -0.65 -17.63
N PHE A 1099 17.62 -0.08 -17.81
CA PHE A 1099 18.04 1.18 -17.21
C PHE A 1099 17.99 2.26 -18.29
N HIS A 1100 16.92 3.07 -18.26
CA HIS A 1100 16.79 4.22 -19.14
C HIS A 1100 17.48 5.43 -18.51
N ILE A 1101 18.43 6.02 -19.22
CA ILE A 1101 19.12 7.23 -18.80
C ILE A 1101 18.47 8.37 -19.57
N GLY A 1102 17.71 9.18 -18.85
CA GLY A 1102 17.19 10.45 -19.31
C GLY A 1102 18.18 11.60 -19.04
N PRO A 1103 17.70 12.83 -19.18
CA PRO A 1103 18.53 14.03 -18.99
C PRO A 1103 18.96 14.19 -17.54
N VAL A 1104 20.27 14.26 -17.28
CA VAL A 1104 20.84 14.15 -15.91
C VAL A 1104 21.82 15.25 -15.53
N GLY A 1105 22.13 16.17 -16.44
CA GLY A 1105 23.10 17.25 -16.19
C GLY A 1105 22.50 18.62 -15.90
N ASP A 1106 21.22 18.87 -16.22
CA ASP A 1106 20.49 20.09 -15.86
C ASP A 1106 19.04 19.79 -15.40
N GLY A 1107 18.44 20.73 -14.66
CA GLY A 1107 17.09 20.67 -14.13
C GLY A 1107 16.82 21.72 -13.04
N THR A 1108 15.54 22.04 -12.80
CA THR A 1108 15.11 23.04 -11.80
C THR A 1108 15.14 22.51 -10.36
N GLY A 1109 15.17 21.18 -10.18
CA GLY A 1109 15.19 20.51 -8.88
C GLY A 1109 16.60 20.18 -8.36
N ASN A 1110 16.64 19.62 -7.14
CA ASN A 1110 17.88 19.34 -6.40
C ASN A 1110 18.15 17.85 -6.21
N ALA A 1111 17.37 16.96 -6.83
CA ALA A 1111 17.51 15.53 -6.69
C ALA A 1111 17.47 14.83 -8.05
N LEU A 1112 18.17 13.70 -8.11
CA LEU A 1112 18.05 12.70 -9.17
C LEU A 1112 16.67 12.05 -9.04
N GLU A 1113 15.83 12.28 -10.04
CA GLU A 1113 14.52 11.69 -10.17
C GLU A 1113 14.63 10.25 -10.67
N ILE A 1114 13.99 9.34 -9.96
CA ILE A 1114 13.94 7.91 -10.28
C ILE A 1114 12.48 7.59 -10.60
N SER A 1115 12.20 7.25 -11.87
CA SER A 1115 10.88 6.76 -12.29
C SER A 1115 10.95 5.24 -12.48
N ALA A 1116 9.96 4.54 -11.95
CA ALA A 1116 9.90 3.09 -11.95
C ALA A 1116 8.92 2.63 -13.03
N GLY A 1117 9.44 2.28 -14.21
CA GLY A 1117 8.68 1.63 -15.28
C GLY A 1117 8.42 0.16 -14.93
N GLY A 1118 7.53 -0.10 -13.99
CA GLY A 1118 7.12 -1.46 -13.65
C GLY A 1118 8.09 -2.25 -12.77
N SER A 1119 9.12 -1.64 -12.15
CA SER A 1119 9.79 -2.29 -11.00
C SER A 1119 10.22 -1.40 -9.84
N GLU A 1120 9.59 -1.67 -8.71
CA GLU A 1120 9.85 -1.02 -7.42
C GLU A 1120 11.13 -1.55 -6.77
N ARG A 1121 11.52 -2.80 -7.10
CA ARG A 1121 12.80 -3.40 -6.70
C ARG A 1121 13.97 -2.71 -7.40
N LEU A 1122 13.89 -2.50 -8.72
CA LEU A 1122 14.91 -1.77 -9.47
C LEU A 1122 15.00 -0.32 -9.00
N ALA A 1123 13.87 0.35 -8.80
CA ALA A 1123 13.87 1.70 -8.25
C ALA A 1123 14.53 1.77 -6.87
N ARG A 1124 14.23 0.82 -5.96
CA ARG A 1124 14.91 0.73 -4.65
C ARG A 1124 16.39 0.44 -4.74
N LEU A 1125 16.81 -0.39 -5.69
CA LEU A 1125 18.23 -0.62 -5.94
C LEU A 1125 18.92 0.69 -6.33
N VAL A 1126 18.32 1.44 -7.27
CA VAL A 1126 18.84 2.73 -7.73
C VAL A 1126 18.87 3.76 -6.58
N GLU A 1127 17.80 3.87 -5.79
CA GLU A 1127 17.74 4.73 -4.59
C GLU A 1127 18.82 4.35 -3.59
N ARG A 1128 18.96 3.05 -3.31
CA ARG A 1128 19.99 2.56 -2.38
C ARG A 1128 21.38 2.83 -2.92
N ALA A 1129 21.59 2.70 -4.23
CA ALA A 1129 22.84 3.08 -4.87
C ALA A 1129 23.08 4.59 -4.76
N ALA A 1130 22.07 5.42 -4.95
CA ALA A 1130 22.16 6.88 -4.78
C ALA A 1130 22.53 7.24 -3.33
N ASP A 1131 21.83 6.67 -2.35
CA ASP A 1131 22.12 6.83 -0.92
C ASP A 1131 23.56 6.40 -0.59
N LEU A 1132 23.99 5.25 -1.10
CA LEU A 1132 25.35 4.76 -0.92
C LEU A 1132 26.38 5.68 -1.56
N MET A 1133 26.05 6.38 -2.65
CA MET A 1133 26.90 7.35 -3.33
C MET A 1133 26.73 8.78 -2.83
N ASN A 1134 25.87 9.01 -1.83
CA ASN A 1134 25.47 10.33 -1.34
C ASN A 1134 24.91 11.25 -2.45
N ALA A 1135 24.20 10.67 -3.42
CA ALA A 1135 23.46 11.42 -4.41
C ALA A 1135 22.07 11.76 -3.85
N PRO A 1136 21.63 13.03 -3.92
CA PRO A 1136 20.25 13.36 -3.59
C PRO A 1136 19.34 12.66 -4.60
N SER A 1137 18.41 11.84 -4.14
CA SER A 1137 17.45 11.15 -5.00
C SER A 1137 16.03 11.34 -4.51
N ALA A 1138 15.08 11.36 -5.44
CA ALA A 1138 13.65 11.39 -5.18
C ALA A 1138 12.94 10.49 -6.19
N ARG A 1139 11.85 9.83 -5.78
CA ARG A 1139 10.98 9.19 -6.77
C ARG A 1139 10.16 10.24 -7.50
N ALA A 1140 9.94 10.00 -8.78
CA ALA A 1140 8.95 10.74 -9.54
C ALA A 1140 7.61 10.69 -8.78
N ARG A 1141 6.97 11.86 -8.63
CA ARG A 1141 5.61 11.98 -8.10
C ARG A 1141 4.64 11.48 -9.16
N GLU A 1142 4.61 10.18 -9.35
CA GLU A 1142 3.51 9.54 -10.05
C GLU A 1142 2.32 9.53 -9.09
N ASP A 1143 1.15 9.94 -9.58
CA ASP A 1143 -0.08 9.91 -8.80
C ASP A 1143 -0.27 8.52 -8.18
N VAL A 1144 -0.84 8.48 -6.98
CA VAL A 1144 -1.26 7.21 -6.37
C VAL A 1144 -2.39 6.69 -7.24
N ASP A 1145 -2.00 5.89 -8.21
CA ASP A 1145 -2.93 5.23 -9.09
C ASP A 1145 -3.75 4.24 -8.26
N LEU A 1146 -4.97 4.59 -7.87
CA LEU A 1146 -5.87 3.67 -7.17
C LEU A 1146 -6.41 2.60 -8.13
N SER A 1147 -6.09 2.65 -9.43
CA SER A 1147 -6.31 1.53 -10.36
C SER A 1147 -5.50 0.29 -9.96
N ILE A 1148 -4.41 0.47 -9.20
CA ILE A 1148 -3.64 -0.55 -8.46
C ILE A 1148 -4.54 -1.50 -7.65
N VAL A 1149 -5.65 -0.97 -7.13
CA VAL A 1149 -6.57 -1.70 -6.25
C VAL A 1149 -7.83 -2.15 -7.02
N PHE A 1150 -8.25 -1.41 -8.05
CA PHE A 1150 -9.48 -1.67 -8.78
C PHE A 1150 -9.43 -1.06 -10.21
N GLU A 1151 -9.36 -1.92 -11.23
CA GLU A 1151 -9.23 -1.59 -12.66
C GLU A 1151 -10.10 -0.43 -13.18
N GLU A 1152 -9.49 0.51 -13.92
CA GLU A 1152 -9.97 1.02 -15.22
C GLU A 1152 -8.85 1.78 -15.98
N ARG A 1153 -8.35 1.18 -17.08
CA ARG A 1153 -7.71 1.74 -18.30
C ARG A 1153 -6.49 2.69 -18.23
N ASP A 1154 -5.43 2.33 -18.98
CA ASP A 1154 -5.04 3.04 -20.21
C ASP A 1154 -4.22 2.13 -21.17
N PHE A 1155 -4.59 2.09 -22.45
CA PHE A 1155 -4.13 1.12 -23.48
C PHE A 1155 -2.78 1.49 -24.14
N ARG A 1156 -1.86 2.14 -23.41
CA ARG A 1156 -0.71 2.85 -24.03
C ARG A 1156 0.68 2.50 -23.52
N VAL A 1157 0.89 1.33 -22.95
CA VAL A 1157 2.25 0.86 -22.66
C VAL A 1157 2.38 -0.58 -23.11
N GLY A 1158 2.99 -0.77 -24.28
CA GLY A 1158 3.38 -2.05 -24.85
C GLY A 1158 4.08 -2.95 -23.83
N GLY A 1159 3.79 -4.25 -23.90
CA GLY A 1159 4.39 -5.35 -23.13
C GLY A 1159 5.86 -5.14 -22.79
N GLN A 1160 6.13 -4.70 -21.55
CA GLN A 1160 7.49 -4.73 -21.03
C GLN A 1160 7.81 -6.16 -20.58
N GLU A 1161 8.58 -6.88 -21.39
CA GLU A 1161 9.12 -8.21 -21.06
C GLU A 1161 10.10 -8.17 -19.87
N ALA A 1162 10.76 -7.02 -19.64
CA ALA A 1162 11.66 -6.78 -18.52
C ALA A 1162 11.35 -5.45 -17.82
N PRO A 1163 11.45 -5.37 -16.48
CA PRO A 1163 11.14 -4.15 -15.76
C PRO A 1163 12.13 -3.01 -16.03
N THR A 1164 11.60 -1.79 -16.09
CA THR A 1164 12.36 -0.58 -16.46
C THR A 1164 12.53 0.37 -15.27
N VAL A 1165 13.67 1.05 -15.21
CA VAL A 1165 13.89 2.20 -14.32
C VAL A 1165 14.51 3.33 -15.12
N ALA A 1166 13.95 4.52 -14.99
CA ALA A 1166 14.45 5.72 -15.64
C ALA A 1166 15.14 6.65 -14.63
N LEU A 1167 16.24 7.25 -15.07
CA LEU A 1167 17.07 8.19 -14.33
C LEU A 1167 17.05 9.54 -15.03
N ALA A 1168 16.49 10.57 -14.40
CA ALA A 1168 16.56 11.94 -14.91
C ALA A 1168 16.78 12.92 -13.76
N TRP A 1169 17.23 14.14 -14.02
CA TRP A 1169 17.30 15.16 -12.97
C TRP A 1169 15.94 15.86 -12.83
N GLN A 1170 15.50 16.17 -11.61
CA GLN A 1170 14.21 16.82 -11.42
C GLN A 1170 14.11 18.15 -12.20
N GLY A 1171 13.02 18.28 -12.97
CA GLY A 1171 12.75 19.47 -13.79
C GLY A 1171 13.69 19.63 -14.99
N TRP A 1172 14.20 18.52 -15.52
CA TRP A 1172 15.06 18.47 -16.70
C TRP A 1172 14.40 19.00 -17.98
N ASP A 1173 13.07 18.93 -18.03
CA ASP A 1173 12.21 19.29 -19.15
C ASP A 1173 12.10 20.81 -19.37
N ALA A 1174 12.56 21.62 -18.42
CA ALA A 1174 12.48 23.08 -18.46
C ALA A 1174 13.19 23.71 -19.68
N THR A 1175 14.28 23.10 -20.16
CA THR A 1175 14.99 23.53 -21.39
C THR A 1175 15.02 22.47 -22.47
N ALA A 1176 14.49 21.27 -22.20
CA ALA A 1176 14.51 20.15 -23.14
C ALA A 1176 13.93 20.55 -24.49
N ARG A 1177 14.62 20.15 -25.55
CA ARG A 1177 14.25 20.45 -26.95
C ARG A 1177 14.16 21.95 -27.29
N THR A 1178 14.77 22.83 -26.50
CA THR A 1178 14.87 24.26 -26.82
C THR A 1178 16.31 24.63 -27.19
N PRO A 1179 16.53 25.73 -27.92
CA PRO A 1179 17.89 26.27 -28.17
C PRO A 1179 18.64 26.64 -26.88
N ALA A 1180 17.95 26.79 -25.76
CA ALA A 1180 18.55 27.06 -24.46
C ALA A 1180 19.22 25.82 -23.83
N ASP A 1181 19.03 24.61 -24.37
CA ASP A 1181 19.70 23.39 -23.89
C ASP A 1181 21.16 23.29 -24.35
N THR A 1182 22.01 24.12 -23.73
CA THR A 1182 23.42 24.28 -24.08
C THR A 1182 24.37 23.65 -23.05
N ILE A 1183 25.62 23.43 -23.44
CA ILE A 1183 26.66 22.80 -22.60
C ILE A 1183 26.96 23.60 -21.33
N GLU A 1184 26.81 24.92 -21.35
CA GLU A 1184 27.08 25.80 -20.20
C GLU A 1184 26.11 25.60 -19.03
N ARG A 1185 24.95 24.98 -19.29
CA ARG A 1185 23.96 24.67 -18.27
C ARG A 1185 24.23 23.36 -17.53
N LEU A 1186 25.05 22.49 -18.09
CA LEU A 1186 25.35 21.19 -17.50
C LEU A 1186 26.20 21.34 -16.24
N ASP A 1187 25.73 20.76 -15.14
CA ASP A 1187 26.45 20.69 -13.87
C ASP A 1187 27.20 19.37 -13.74
N VAL A 1188 28.52 19.47 -13.61
CA VAL A 1188 29.43 18.33 -13.43
C VAL A 1188 29.10 17.52 -12.17
N GLU A 1189 28.60 18.14 -11.10
CA GLU A 1189 28.20 17.43 -9.88
C GLU A 1189 26.96 16.55 -10.12
N ARG A 1190 26.00 17.04 -10.93
CA ARG A 1190 24.80 16.27 -11.29
C ARG A 1190 25.16 15.05 -12.12
N LEU A 1191 26.03 15.22 -13.12
CA LEU A 1191 26.59 14.11 -13.90
C LEU A 1191 27.34 13.10 -13.00
N ARG A 1192 28.08 13.59 -12.00
CA ARG A 1192 28.76 12.73 -11.02
C ARG A 1192 27.78 11.90 -10.22
N HIS A 1193 26.73 12.51 -9.70
CA HIS A 1193 25.71 11.83 -8.90
C HIS A 1193 24.96 10.79 -9.73
N ALA A 1194 24.48 11.16 -10.92
CA ALA A 1194 23.78 10.25 -11.82
C ALA A 1194 24.68 9.07 -12.24
N GLY A 1195 25.91 9.35 -12.69
CA GLY A 1195 26.81 8.32 -13.19
C GLY A 1195 27.34 7.36 -12.12
N ARG A 1196 27.67 7.85 -10.92
CA ARG A 1196 28.04 6.99 -9.78
C ARG A 1196 26.90 6.09 -9.35
N THR A 1197 25.68 6.63 -9.34
CA THR A 1197 24.47 5.89 -9.00
C THR A 1197 24.21 4.79 -10.03
N LEU A 1198 24.27 5.12 -11.32
CA LEU A 1198 24.12 4.15 -12.42
C LEU A 1198 25.20 3.06 -12.34
N ALA A 1199 26.48 3.43 -12.23
CA ALA A 1199 27.58 2.47 -12.19
C ALA A 1199 27.45 1.48 -11.01
N LEU A 1200 27.12 1.97 -9.81
CA LEU A 1200 26.91 1.10 -8.65
C LEU A 1200 25.69 0.19 -8.84
N THR A 1201 24.61 0.72 -9.40
CA THR A 1201 23.40 -0.04 -9.72
C THR A 1201 23.72 -1.20 -10.66
N LEU A 1202 24.41 -0.93 -11.77
CA LEU A 1202 24.82 -1.95 -12.74
C LEU A 1202 25.75 -3.00 -12.13
N MET A 1203 26.67 -2.58 -11.24
CA MET A 1203 27.57 -3.51 -10.57
C MET A 1203 26.84 -4.49 -9.64
N ILE A 1204 25.85 -3.99 -8.89
CA ILE A 1204 25.03 -4.81 -8.00
C ILE A 1204 24.14 -5.73 -8.83
N ALA A 1205 23.35 -5.17 -9.75
CA ALA A 1205 22.42 -5.92 -10.60
C ALA A 1205 23.14 -6.98 -11.45
N GLY A 1206 24.34 -6.67 -11.94
CA GLY A 1206 25.10 -7.56 -12.83
C GLY A 1206 25.72 -8.77 -12.13
N ARG A 1207 25.64 -8.86 -10.80
CA ARG A 1207 26.16 -10.01 -10.02
C ARG A 1207 25.17 -10.60 -9.04
N GLU A 1208 24.19 -9.83 -8.58
CA GLU A 1208 23.20 -10.27 -7.62
C GLU A 1208 21.88 -10.55 -8.34
N THR A 1209 21.26 -11.70 -8.07
CA THR A 1209 19.89 -12.01 -8.51
C THR A 1209 18.85 -11.49 -7.51
N THR A 1210 19.26 -11.25 -6.27
CA THR A 1210 18.46 -10.73 -5.15
C THR A 1210 18.99 -9.37 -4.70
N TYR A 1211 18.70 -8.31 -5.46
CA TYR A 1211 19.01 -6.92 -5.08
C TYR A 1211 17.82 -6.17 -4.48
#